data_AF-A0A0K1EJ89-F1
#
_entry.id   AF-A0A0K1EJ89-F1
#
_cell.length_a   1.000
_cell.length_b   1.000
_cell.length_c   1.000
_cell.angle_alpha   90.00
_cell.angle_beta   90.00
_cell.angle_gamma   90.00
#
_symmetry.space_group_name_H-M   'P 1'
#
loop_
_entity.id
_entity.type
_entity.pdbx_description
1 polymer ?
#
loop_
_entity_poly.entity_id
_entity_poly.type
_entity_poly.pdbx_seq_one_letter_code
_entity_poly.pdbx_strand_id
1 'polypeptide(L)'
;MTTPLFLCAGAPFSVTALSGVERLGHVSRFELDLLSPEPVEPDALLGQPAAIVLVGAFGQRPVHGIVTSFTALATAQDADSRRYRAIVESAFAVLRYRRQSRIFRKKTVPDIVTEVLQKAGLQGDAFRRHLLDPHAERDHTTQYAEDDAAFVRRLCEEEGLYFRFEARDGQDAFVLEDDSTSAPTAEDAVLALADGSQLLEDRPAAYDCVALRKRSPGKVTLRDYDPAKPALLLEGVATAGLAGEQGVEVYRAPGRFATPAEGSARARVLLEGLRAEALSYRFQTSSMALAPGLSTRLEATDDYAGTARPEEELLVVEVRSAWRQDVQEDRPASISVTAIPRGTRYRLPVVTPRPKISGIHPAIITGPSKVEIETDAAGHVHVRFPWDRTGPTDHQSSRPVRVLQPSLAGPMLIPRVGWEVAVGFEDGDPDRPFVLGRAYNAKQPPPFPLPANKTITALSTQSSPGGGRRNAVHFDDAAGRQHMVWDAGFAKKTTVGNDMKTQTVGFEVATVKGSQTRTVGSDETVSVKDALSLEVGSQSATVGGSQSISVGASGLTTVGSESVLIGGALVEQVGNPVTGVCEFAVAAAIEGSSAIPFVGPFLSPAADIGKSVYDGYRDNKEQGALLALARSGVSLGVGKLPGGDAIVAAADAAGLTPWSERALQAKGAAAAGGGGSGAAAQGASGVAIGPGHRKTIVDGVMFEGIGALCAMATPGSIKWTSLGASSISVGGSHSTKAVKISRTTGGISSDTAAAIHMKAAQVIGRTISGAANLSVAGALKSKAGGEHHIKAGGALTIQAGGSIELKGSNVVFQVGGSIVAVHGGGVTLKASKVVVNGKAVQSKKASTR
;
A
#
# COMPACT_ATOMS: atom_id res chain seq x y z
N MET A 1 13.29 28.58 73.55
CA MET A 1 12.15 27.67 73.78
C MET A 1 12.29 27.16 75.19
N THR A 2 11.19 26.82 75.86
CA THR A 2 11.29 25.87 76.98
C THR A 2 11.75 24.52 76.41
N THR A 3 12.16 23.56 77.24
CA THR A 3 12.58 22.24 76.76
C THR A 3 11.49 21.62 75.87
N PRO A 4 11.74 21.41 74.57
CA PRO A 4 10.76 20.82 73.68
C PRO A 4 10.51 19.36 74.10
N LEU A 5 9.29 18.89 73.86
CA LEU A 5 8.93 17.51 74.18
C LEU A 5 9.06 16.66 72.92
N PHE A 6 9.69 15.50 73.06
CA PHE A 6 9.76 14.47 72.03
C PHE A 6 9.00 13.23 72.51
N LEU A 7 7.92 12.89 71.80
CA LEU A 7 7.07 11.75 72.12
C LEU A 7 7.18 10.73 70.98
N CYS A 8 7.78 9.57 71.26
CA CYS A 8 7.88 8.46 70.32
C CYS A 8 7.86 7.13 71.07
N ALA A 9 6.94 6.23 70.68
CA ALA A 9 6.80 4.87 71.20
C ALA A 9 6.80 4.70 72.74
N GLY A 10 6.42 5.74 73.50
CA GLY A 10 6.36 5.70 74.97
C GLY A 10 7.72 5.71 75.68
N ALA A 11 8.84 5.88 74.97
CA ALA A 11 10.17 5.91 75.57
C ALA A 11 10.47 7.25 76.28
N PRO A 12 11.14 7.24 77.45
CA PRO A 12 11.48 8.45 78.18
C PRO A 12 12.68 9.14 77.54
N PHE A 13 12.42 10.18 76.74
CA PHE A 13 13.45 11.03 76.14
C PHE A 13 13.41 12.45 76.72
N SER A 14 14.59 12.98 77.03
CA SER A 14 14.78 14.43 77.24
C SER A 14 15.56 15.02 76.07
N VAL A 15 15.04 16.09 75.48
CA VAL A 15 15.67 16.78 74.35
C VAL A 15 16.77 17.71 74.89
N THR A 16 17.95 17.65 74.28
CA THR A 16 19.11 18.51 74.60
C THR A 16 19.40 19.54 73.51
N ALA A 17 19.11 19.20 72.25
CA ALA A 17 19.14 20.11 71.13
C ALA A 17 18.07 19.75 70.10
N LEU A 18 17.56 20.76 69.41
CA LEU A 18 16.59 20.63 68.33
C LEU A 18 16.97 21.60 67.20
N SER A 19 16.93 21.12 65.96
CA SER A 19 17.04 21.93 64.75
C SER A 19 16.02 21.45 63.73
N GLY A 20 15.04 22.29 63.40
CA GLY A 20 13.95 21.98 62.49
C GLY A 20 13.86 22.94 61.32
N VAL A 21 13.49 22.41 60.15
CA VAL A 21 13.14 23.21 58.97
C VAL A 21 11.83 22.67 58.39
N GLU A 22 10.87 23.57 58.23
CA GLU A 22 9.59 23.31 57.58
C GLU A 22 9.42 24.31 56.44
N ARG A 23 9.03 23.85 55.24
CA ARG A 23 8.87 24.72 54.07
C ARG A 23 7.79 24.20 53.15
N LEU A 24 7.02 25.10 52.53
CA LEU A 24 6.00 24.75 51.53
C LEU A 24 6.60 23.92 50.38
N GLY A 25 6.00 22.75 50.15
CA GLY A 25 6.38 21.73 49.17
C GLY A 25 7.73 21.06 49.41
N HIS A 26 8.24 21.11 50.64
CA HIS A 26 9.40 20.35 51.08
C HIS A 26 9.03 19.46 52.25
N VAL A 27 9.70 18.32 52.37
CA VAL A 27 9.64 17.48 53.56
C VAL A 27 10.07 18.32 54.77
N SER A 28 9.25 18.34 55.82
CA SER A 28 9.68 18.90 57.10
C SER A 28 10.75 17.98 57.70
N ARG A 29 11.80 18.54 58.27
CA ARG A 29 12.92 17.76 58.82
C ARG A 29 13.37 18.37 60.14
N PHE A 30 13.34 17.57 61.19
CA PHE A 30 13.77 17.90 62.54
C PHE A 30 14.87 16.95 62.98
N GLU A 31 16.00 17.51 63.40
CA GLU A 31 17.11 16.79 64.01
C GLU A 31 17.09 17.06 65.51
N LEU A 32 17.02 16.01 66.33
CA LEU A 32 16.97 16.08 67.78
C LEU A 32 18.14 15.32 68.38
N ASP A 33 18.83 15.96 69.33
CA ASP A 33 19.76 15.29 70.24
C ASP A 33 19.03 14.95 71.54
N LEU A 34 19.02 13.67 71.89
CA LEU A 34 18.19 13.10 72.95
C LEU A 34 19.06 12.42 74.02
N LEU A 35 18.58 12.47 75.25
CA LEU A 35 19.07 11.66 76.36
C LEU A 35 17.96 10.70 76.81
N SER A 36 18.34 9.46 77.14
CA SER A 36 17.44 8.51 77.79
C SER A 36 18.16 7.77 78.93
N PRO A 37 17.52 7.58 80.09
CA PRO A 37 18.09 6.79 81.18
C PRO A 37 18.18 5.30 80.82
N GLU A 38 17.26 4.81 79.99
CA GLU A 38 17.18 3.40 79.58
C GLU A 38 17.86 3.17 78.21
N PRO A 39 18.36 1.95 77.95
CA PRO A 39 18.85 1.61 76.63
C PRO A 39 17.66 1.50 75.67
N VAL A 40 17.71 2.22 74.55
CA VAL A 40 16.68 2.18 73.52
C VAL A 40 17.27 1.56 72.27
N GLU A 41 16.64 0.46 71.83
CA GLU A 41 17.02 -0.23 70.60
C GLU A 41 16.64 0.62 69.37
N PRO A 42 17.61 1.01 68.51
CA PRO A 42 17.34 1.86 67.35
C PRO A 42 16.28 1.30 66.40
N ASP A 43 16.28 -0.02 66.19
CA ASP A 43 15.33 -0.71 65.31
C ASP A 43 13.89 -0.61 65.80
N ALA A 44 13.67 -0.43 67.11
CA ALA A 44 12.33 -0.29 67.68
C ALA A 44 11.69 1.07 67.36
N LEU A 45 12.50 2.11 67.12
CA LEU A 45 12.03 3.47 66.85
C LEU A 45 12.02 3.85 65.38
N LEU A 46 12.85 3.22 64.55
CA LEU A 46 12.91 3.51 63.14
C LEU A 46 11.55 3.28 62.47
N GLY A 47 11.03 4.28 61.76
CA GLY A 47 9.73 4.26 61.09
C GLY A 47 8.52 4.48 61.98
N GLN A 48 8.69 4.63 63.31
CA GLN A 48 7.59 4.91 64.21
C GLN A 48 7.09 6.36 64.06
N PRO A 49 5.77 6.61 64.25
CA PRO A 49 5.25 7.96 64.40
C PRO A 49 5.91 8.67 65.59
N ALA A 50 6.21 9.95 65.41
CA ALA A 50 6.76 10.81 66.43
C ALA A 50 6.03 12.15 66.47
N ALA A 51 5.93 12.72 67.67
CA ALA A 51 5.43 14.07 67.89
C ALA A 51 6.50 14.91 68.59
N ILE A 52 6.74 16.10 68.06
CA ILE A 52 7.60 17.12 68.62
C ILE A 52 6.70 18.26 69.07
N VAL A 53 6.73 18.64 70.35
CA VAL A 53 5.99 19.80 70.85
C VAL A 53 6.97 20.94 71.03
N LEU A 54 6.87 21.95 70.17
CA LEU A 54 7.60 23.20 70.30
C LEU A 54 6.92 24.05 71.38
N VAL A 55 7.63 24.37 72.46
CA VAL A 55 7.08 25.14 73.59
C VAL A 55 7.76 26.52 73.66
N GLY A 56 6.96 27.57 73.55
CA GLY A 56 7.40 28.95 73.69
C GLY A 56 6.66 29.68 74.81
N ALA A 57 7.04 30.92 75.07
CA ALA A 57 6.35 31.78 76.03
C ALA A 57 4.89 32.07 75.61
N PHE A 58 4.64 32.10 74.29
CA PHE A 58 3.34 32.40 73.69
C PHE A 58 2.80 31.19 72.92
N GLY A 59 2.53 30.11 73.64
CA GLY A 59 1.87 28.91 73.11
C GLY A 59 2.79 27.74 72.79
N GLN A 60 2.15 26.64 72.39
CA GLN A 60 2.80 25.39 72.03
C GLN A 60 2.29 24.92 70.66
N ARG A 61 3.17 24.31 69.86
CA ARG A 61 2.81 23.78 68.55
C ARG A 61 3.29 22.33 68.41
N PRO A 62 2.38 21.36 68.22
CA PRO A 62 2.76 20.01 67.86
C PRO A 62 3.19 19.95 66.39
N VAL A 63 4.26 19.20 66.14
CA VAL A 63 4.74 18.81 64.82
C VAL A 63 4.80 17.29 64.80
N HIS A 64 4.03 16.67 63.92
CA HIS A 64 4.02 15.23 63.74
C HIS A 64 4.92 14.81 62.58
N GLY A 65 5.41 13.59 62.63
CA GLY A 65 6.19 12.99 61.58
C GLY A 65 6.53 11.55 61.90
N ILE A 66 7.55 11.04 61.22
CA ILE A 66 8.07 9.69 61.38
C ILE A 66 9.58 9.74 61.64
N VAL A 67 10.09 8.81 62.43
CA VAL A 67 11.53 8.70 62.65
C VAL A 67 12.18 8.05 61.41
N THR A 68 12.95 8.83 60.64
CA THR A 68 13.64 8.32 59.43
C THR A 68 15.09 7.95 59.67
N SER A 69 15.67 8.42 60.77
CA SER A 69 16.98 7.98 61.25
C SER A 69 17.01 8.02 62.78
N PHE A 70 17.58 7.00 63.40
CA PHE A 70 17.84 6.97 64.83
C PHE A 70 19.24 6.42 65.06
N THR A 71 20.07 7.19 65.76
CA THR A 71 21.49 6.90 65.97
C THR A 71 21.80 6.86 67.46
N ALA A 72 22.39 5.77 67.94
CA ALA A 72 22.98 5.72 69.26
C ALA A 72 24.38 6.35 69.24
N LEU A 73 24.64 7.29 70.15
CA LEU A 73 25.91 8.01 70.24
C LEU A 73 26.77 7.46 71.39
N ALA A 74 28.09 7.58 71.25
CA ALA A 74 29.02 7.22 72.32
C ALA A 74 28.70 8.01 73.58
N THR A 75 28.51 7.29 74.68
CA THR A 75 28.20 7.83 76.01
C THR A 75 29.31 7.37 76.97
N ALA A 76 29.73 8.25 77.89
CA ALA A 76 30.68 7.86 78.92
C ALA A 76 30.10 6.74 79.80
N GLN A 77 30.97 5.84 80.27
CA GLN A 77 30.57 4.67 81.05
C GLN A 77 29.84 5.03 82.35
N ASP A 78 30.18 6.17 82.95
CA ASP A 78 29.63 6.66 84.22
C ASP A 78 28.51 7.70 84.04
N ALA A 79 27.93 7.84 82.85
CA ALA A 79 26.86 8.80 82.61
C ALA A 79 25.49 8.23 83.03
N ASP A 80 24.69 9.03 83.75
CA ASP A 80 23.33 8.68 84.17
C ASP A 80 22.31 8.55 83.01
N SER A 81 22.71 8.87 81.77
CA SER A 81 21.84 8.82 80.59
C SER A 81 22.64 8.60 79.31
N ARG A 82 22.07 7.83 78.40
CA ARG A 82 22.63 7.51 77.08
C ARG A 82 22.22 8.55 76.04
N ARG A 83 23.14 8.86 75.12
CA ARG A 83 22.95 9.86 74.06
C ARG A 83 22.42 9.22 72.78
N TYR A 84 21.42 9.83 72.18
CA TYR A 84 20.86 9.44 70.90
C TYR A 84 20.66 10.66 70.00
N ARG A 85 20.53 10.40 68.71
CA ARG A 85 20.10 11.38 67.72
C ARG A 85 18.96 10.83 66.90
N ALA A 86 17.88 11.59 66.78
CA ALA A 86 16.73 11.24 65.95
C ALA A 86 16.57 12.26 64.83
N ILE A 87 16.27 11.77 63.62
CA ILE A 87 15.76 12.60 62.52
C ILE A 87 14.30 12.24 62.34
N VAL A 88 13.43 13.23 62.55
CA VAL A 88 12.00 13.13 62.31
C VAL A 88 11.67 13.91 61.05
N GLU A 89 11.03 13.26 60.09
CA GLU A 89 10.56 13.88 58.86
C GLU A 89 9.05 13.73 58.70
N SER A 90 8.42 14.58 57.88
CA SER A 90 7.01 14.37 57.52
C SER A 90 6.77 13.00 56.91
N ALA A 91 5.56 12.48 57.02
CA ALA A 91 5.20 11.16 56.51
C ALA A 91 5.39 11.05 54.98
N PHE A 92 5.45 12.18 54.27
CA PHE A 92 5.83 12.25 52.85
C PHE A 92 7.26 11.72 52.58
N ALA A 93 8.18 11.74 53.56
CA ALA A 93 9.54 11.24 53.40
C ALA A 93 9.59 9.74 53.06
N VAL A 94 8.61 8.94 53.48
CA VAL A 94 8.52 7.49 53.17
C VAL A 94 8.51 7.24 51.66
N LEU A 95 7.93 8.15 50.89
CA LEU A 95 7.82 8.01 49.44
C LEU A 95 9.19 7.97 48.74
N ARG A 96 10.26 8.48 49.36
CA ARG A 96 11.63 8.40 48.83
C ARG A 96 12.16 6.97 48.74
N TYR A 97 11.64 6.06 49.57
CA TYR A 97 12.03 4.65 49.59
C TYR A 97 11.25 3.79 48.57
N ARG A 98 10.34 4.41 47.81
CA ARG A 98 9.49 3.71 46.84
C ARG A 98 9.82 4.17 45.42
N ARG A 99 10.52 3.33 44.66
CA ARG A 99 10.86 3.61 43.26
C ARG A 99 10.11 2.65 42.34
N GLN A 100 9.37 3.20 41.37
CA GLN A 100 8.53 2.42 40.47
C GLN A 100 8.52 3.03 39.06
N SER A 101 8.18 2.19 38.06
CA SER A 101 7.85 2.64 36.72
C SER A 101 6.42 2.22 36.40
N ARG A 102 5.56 3.18 36.06
CA ARG A 102 4.13 2.95 35.80
C ARG A 102 3.53 4.11 35.02
N ILE A 103 2.37 3.85 34.42
CA ILE A 103 1.65 4.80 33.60
C ILE A 103 0.29 5.11 34.25
N PHE A 104 -0.03 6.40 34.37
CA PHE A 104 -1.34 6.92 34.73
C PHE A 104 -2.03 7.43 33.47
N ARG A 105 -3.34 7.18 33.36
CA ARG A 105 -4.11 7.38 32.12
C ARG A 105 -5.39 8.10 32.46
N LYS A 106 -5.76 9.12 31.68
CA LYS A 106 -7.02 9.85 31.84
C LYS A 106 -7.27 10.27 33.29
N LYS A 107 -6.28 10.95 33.88
CA LYS A 107 -6.35 11.45 35.27
C LYS A 107 -5.83 12.87 35.36
N THR A 108 -6.39 13.65 36.28
CA THR A 108 -5.83 14.94 36.65
C THR A 108 -4.59 14.73 37.52
N VAL A 109 -3.70 15.73 37.56
CA VAL A 109 -2.51 15.66 38.43
C VAL A 109 -2.86 15.44 39.91
N PRO A 110 -3.82 16.17 40.50
CA PRO A 110 -4.26 15.91 41.87
C PRO A 110 -4.73 14.47 42.11
N ASP A 111 -5.42 13.85 41.15
CA ASP A 111 -5.89 12.45 41.29
C ASP A 111 -4.73 11.46 41.24
N ILE A 112 -3.72 11.74 40.41
CA ILE A 112 -2.47 10.95 40.37
C ILE A 112 -1.76 11.06 41.73
N VAL A 113 -1.56 12.27 42.24
CA VAL A 113 -0.92 12.51 43.56
C VAL A 113 -1.68 11.77 44.67
N THR A 114 -3.02 11.86 44.67
CA THR A 114 -3.89 11.14 45.60
C THR A 114 -3.64 9.63 45.56
N GLU A 115 -3.63 9.03 44.36
CA GLU A 115 -3.40 7.59 44.20
C GLU A 115 -2.01 7.17 44.69
N VAL A 116 -0.97 7.97 44.43
CA VAL A 116 0.40 7.68 44.89
C VAL A 116 0.48 7.70 46.42
N LEU A 117 -0.08 8.72 47.06
CA LEU A 117 -0.07 8.86 48.52
C LEU A 117 -0.87 7.74 49.20
N GLN A 118 -2.06 7.41 48.70
CA GLN A 118 -2.88 6.32 49.24
C GLN A 118 -2.19 4.97 49.16
N LYS A 119 -1.48 4.68 48.05
CA LYS A 119 -0.68 3.45 47.89
C LYS A 119 0.58 3.41 48.77
N ALA A 120 1.02 4.57 49.27
CA ALA A 120 2.10 4.69 50.23
C ALA A 120 1.64 4.57 51.70
N GLY A 121 0.32 4.45 51.95
CA GLY A 121 -0.26 4.31 53.28
C GLY A 121 -0.83 5.60 53.87
N LEU A 122 -0.76 6.73 53.14
CA LEU A 122 -1.34 8.01 53.55
C LEU A 122 -2.80 8.07 53.09
N GLN A 123 -3.71 7.60 53.96
CA GLN A 123 -5.15 7.47 53.68
C GLN A 123 -5.98 8.19 54.75
N GLY A 124 -7.26 8.42 54.47
CA GLY A 124 -8.17 9.08 55.41
C GLY A 124 -7.72 10.50 55.75
N ASP A 125 -7.70 10.84 57.03
CA ASP A 125 -7.33 12.18 57.51
C ASP A 125 -5.86 12.57 57.27
N ALA A 126 -4.98 11.60 56.95
CA ALA A 126 -3.58 11.86 56.63
C ALA A 126 -3.36 12.51 55.24
N PHE A 127 -4.41 12.63 54.41
CA PHE A 127 -4.35 13.29 53.11
C PHE A 127 -5.57 14.19 52.85
N ARG A 128 -5.32 15.43 52.43
CA ARG A 128 -6.34 16.45 52.17
C ARG A 128 -6.07 17.22 50.89
N ARG A 129 -7.15 17.67 50.27
CA ARG A 129 -7.14 18.49 49.06
C ARG A 129 -7.93 19.76 49.32
N HIS A 130 -7.30 20.90 49.10
CA HIS A 130 -7.95 22.19 49.10
C HIS A 130 -7.58 22.89 47.78
N LEU A 131 -8.37 22.58 46.75
CA LEU A 131 -8.14 23.02 45.38
C LEU A 131 -9.29 23.92 44.96
N LEU A 132 -8.97 25.12 44.47
CA LEU A 132 -9.93 26.12 44.02
C LEU A 132 -10.03 26.20 42.49
N ASP A 133 -8.92 25.92 41.79
CA ASP A 133 -8.82 25.98 40.35
C ASP A 133 -9.19 24.62 39.70
N PRO A 134 -9.81 24.62 38.51
CA PRO A 134 -10.05 23.39 37.77
C PRO A 134 -8.76 22.86 37.14
N HIS A 135 -8.51 21.55 37.26
CA HIS A 135 -7.34 20.87 36.69
C HIS A 135 -7.70 20.02 35.48
N ALA A 136 -6.93 20.16 34.40
CA ALA A 136 -7.15 19.40 33.17
C ALA A 136 -6.75 17.93 33.32
N GLU A 137 -7.54 17.05 32.72
CA GLU A 137 -7.19 15.64 32.61
C GLU A 137 -5.99 15.47 31.65
N ARG A 138 -5.02 14.65 32.05
CA ARG A 138 -3.91 14.24 31.18
C ARG A 138 -4.21 12.87 30.59
N ASP A 139 -4.12 12.76 29.27
CA ASP A 139 -4.28 11.47 28.57
C ASP A 139 -3.34 10.39 29.12
N HIS A 140 -2.10 10.79 29.38
CA HIS A 140 -1.02 9.90 29.79
C HIS A 140 0.00 10.64 30.64
N THR A 141 0.43 10.03 31.75
CA THR A 141 1.51 10.53 32.61
C THR A 141 2.32 9.36 33.14
N THR A 142 3.62 9.40 32.92
CA THR A 142 4.54 8.31 33.22
C THR A 142 5.39 8.67 34.42
N GLN A 143 5.42 7.76 35.40
CA GLN A 143 6.48 7.70 36.40
C GLN A 143 7.52 6.72 35.86
N TYR A 144 8.76 7.17 35.67
CA TYR A 144 9.81 6.30 35.11
C TYR A 144 11.11 6.42 35.91
N ALA A 145 11.51 5.33 36.57
CA ALA A 145 12.77 5.20 37.31
C ALA A 145 13.01 6.30 38.37
N GLU A 146 11.96 6.96 38.83
CA GLU A 146 11.97 8.00 39.86
C GLU A 146 11.21 7.50 41.11
N ASP A 147 11.58 8.00 42.28
CA ASP A 147 10.85 7.69 43.51
C ASP A 147 9.50 8.43 43.57
N ASP A 148 8.58 7.92 44.40
CA ASP A 148 7.22 8.46 44.53
C ASP A 148 7.25 9.93 45.00
N ALA A 149 8.24 10.34 45.81
CA ALA A 149 8.34 11.71 46.33
C ALA A 149 8.77 12.69 45.24
N ALA A 150 9.80 12.34 44.45
CA ALA A 150 10.24 13.12 43.29
C ALA A 150 9.13 13.21 42.23
N PHE A 151 8.41 12.12 41.99
CA PHE A 151 7.28 12.11 41.05
C PHE A 151 6.17 13.07 41.47
N VAL A 152 5.70 13.00 42.72
CA VAL A 152 4.68 13.91 43.25
C VAL A 152 5.15 15.35 43.19
N ARG A 153 6.38 15.63 43.64
CA ARG A 153 6.95 16.98 43.64
C ARG A 153 7.02 17.56 42.22
N ARG A 154 7.54 16.79 41.26
CA ARG A 154 7.61 17.20 39.85
C ARG A 154 6.24 17.50 39.26
N LEU A 155 5.24 16.67 39.56
CA LEU A 155 3.88 16.92 39.09
C LEU A 155 3.29 18.20 39.69
N CYS A 156 3.53 18.44 40.98
CA CYS A 156 3.11 19.69 41.62
C CYS A 156 3.82 20.91 41.00
N GLU A 157 5.14 20.82 40.77
CA GLU A 157 5.92 21.87 40.08
C GLU A 157 5.39 22.15 38.66
N GLU A 158 4.96 21.12 37.92
CA GLU A 158 4.42 21.26 36.56
C GLU A 158 3.01 21.87 36.51
N GLU A 159 2.16 21.52 37.47
CA GLU A 159 0.75 21.94 37.53
C GLU A 159 0.56 23.24 38.32
N GLY A 160 1.59 23.69 39.06
CA GLY A 160 1.52 24.86 39.93
C GLY A 160 0.93 24.57 41.31
N LEU A 161 0.91 23.31 41.73
CA LEU A 161 0.45 22.92 43.06
C LEU A 161 1.58 23.12 44.07
N TYR A 162 1.20 23.26 45.33
CA TYR A 162 2.11 23.15 46.47
C TYR A 162 1.46 22.29 47.54
N PHE A 163 2.24 21.89 48.54
CA PHE A 163 1.73 21.10 49.65
C PHE A 163 2.33 21.56 50.96
N ARG A 164 1.60 21.31 52.04
CA ARG A 164 2.03 21.57 53.43
C ARG A 164 1.67 20.40 54.33
N PHE A 165 2.14 20.48 55.55
CA PHE A 165 1.94 19.48 56.59
C PHE A 165 1.19 20.11 57.75
N GLU A 166 0.13 19.47 58.22
CA GLU A 166 -0.62 19.90 59.40
C GLU A 166 -0.68 18.80 60.45
N ALA A 167 -0.44 19.18 61.70
CA ALA A 167 -0.60 18.30 62.83
C ALA A 167 -2.10 18.13 63.11
N ARG A 168 -2.63 16.91 62.94
CA ARG A 168 -4.05 16.66 63.11
C ARG A 168 -4.32 15.25 63.61
N ASP A 169 -5.20 15.14 64.61
CA ASP A 169 -5.63 13.85 65.20
C ASP A 169 -4.46 12.94 65.61
N GLY A 170 -3.35 13.55 66.07
CA GLY A 170 -2.14 12.84 66.49
C GLY A 170 -1.24 12.35 65.35
N GLN A 171 -1.49 12.76 64.11
CA GLN A 171 -0.76 12.36 62.91
C GLN A 171 -0.35 13.57 62.05
N ASP A 172 0.56 13.32 61.11
CA ASP A 172 1.00 14.29 60.11
C ASP A 172 0.14 14.19 58.86
N ALA A 173 -0.64 15.23 58.55
CA ALA A 173 -1.54 15.26 57.41
C ALA A 173 -0.93 16.06 56.24
N PHE A 174 -0.84 15.41 55.07
CA PHE A 174 -0.43 16.06 53.82
C PHE A 174 -1.60 16.83 53.21
N VAL A 175 -1.43 18.14 53.03
CA VAL A 175 -2.45 19.02 52.43
C VAL A 175 -1.95 19.50 51.07
N LEU A 176 -2.68 19.16 50.00
CA LEU A 176 -2.41 19.60 48.62
C LEU A 176 -3.25 20.83 48.28
N GLU A 177 -2.61 21.90 47.81
CA GLU A 177 -3.25 23.20 47.53
C GLU A 177 -2.76 23.80 46.20
N ASP A 178 -3.58 24.66 45.60
CA ASP A 178 -3.32 25.31 44.31
C ASP A 178 -3.38 26.85 44.35
N ASP A 179 -3.99 27.43 45.37
CA ASP A 179 -4.07 28.88 45.54
C ASP A 179 -3.60 29.24 46.96
N SER A 180 -2.55 30.05 47.06
CA SER A 180 -2.02 30.50 48.35
C SER A 180 -2.68 31.74 48.90
N THR A 181 -3.50 32.43 48.09
CA THR A 181 -4.20 33.64 48.52
C THR A 181 -5.32 33.32 49.53
N SER A 182 -5.83 32.09 49.52
CA SER A 182 -6.84 31.57 50.44
C SER A 182 -6.27 30.94 51.72
N ALA A 183 -4.96 31.05 51.96
CA ALA A 183 -4.30 30.46 53.11
C ALA A 183 -4.98 30.84 54.46
N PRO A 184 -5.22 29.87 55.36
CA PRO A 184 -5.84 30.13 56.65
C PRO A 184 -4.97 31.02 57.52
N THR A 185 -5.61 31.79 58.40
CA THR A 185 -4.97 32.75 59.29
C THR A 185 -4.52 32.06 60.58
N ALA A 186 -3.29 32.33 61.03
CA ALA A 186 -2.75 31.74 62.26
C ALA A 186 -3.50 32.23 63.51
N GLU A 187 -3.49 31.46 64.61
CA GLU A 187 -4.22 31.82 65.84
C GLU A 187 -3.73 33.15 66.45
N ASP A 188 -2.43 33.43 66.40
CA ASP A 188 -1.81 34.72 66.74
C ASP A 188 -1.41 35.51 65.47
N ALA A 189 -2.36 35.70 64.56
CA ALA A 189 -2.04 36.21 63.24
C ALA A 189 -1.42 37.61 63.21
N VAL A 190 -1.69 38.48 64.20
CA VAL A 190 -1.15 39.84 64.24
C VAL A 190 0.03 39.90 65.20
N LEU A 191 1.23 40.07 64.66
CA LEU A 191 2.47 40.17 65.44
C LEU A 191 2.94 41.62 65.52
N ALA A 192 3.34 42.04 66.72
CA ALA A 192 3.98 43.33 66.95
C ALA A 192 5.35 43.35 66.27
N LEU A 193 5.56 44.21 65.27
CA LEU A 193 6.87 44.41 64.68
C LEU A 193 7.66 45.42 65.50
N ALA A 194 8.68 44.95 66.20
CA ALA A 194 9.50 45.72 67.13
C ALA A 194 11.00 45.63 66.78
N ASP A 195 11.78 46.59 67.27
CA ASP A 195 13.25 46.49 67.28
C ASP A 195 13.68 45.54 68.42
N GLY A 196 14.65 44.66 68.16
CA GLY A 196 15.02 43.55 69.06
C GLY A 196 15.55 43.98 70.44
N SER A 197 15.73 45.28 70.67
CA SER A 197 16.08 45.89 71.96
C SER A 197 14.91 46.06 72.94
N GLN A 198 13.66 45.96 72.50
CA GLN A 198 12.46 46.17 73.34
C GLN A 198 11.46 45.01 73.18
N LEU A 199 11.90 43.79 73.52
CA LEU A 199 11.02 42.63 73.61
C LEU A 199 10.05 42.84 74.78
N LEU A 200 8.87 43.40 74.51
CA LEU A 200 7.76 43.50 75.46
C LEU A 200 7.29 42.08 75.82
N GLU A 201 7.45 41.67 77.08
CA GLU A 201 7.19 40.30 77.56
C GLU A 201 5.69 39.92 77.61
N ASP A 202 4.77 40.83 77.27
CA ASP A 202 3.33 40.62 77.44
C ASP A 202 2.57 40.16 76.18
N ARG A 203 3.20 40.15 74.99
CA ARG A 203 2.56 39.69 73.74
C ARG A 203 3.56 39.15 72.70
N PRO A 204 3.12 38.30 71.75
CA PRO A 204 3.98 37.84 70.65
C PRO A 204 4.48 38.99 69.78
N ALA A 205 5.78 38.98 69.46
CA ALA A 205 6.43 40.00 68.63
C ALA A 205 7.26 39.37 67.50
N ALA A 206 7.40 40.13 66.41
CA ALA A 206 8.33 39.89 65.33
C ALA A 206 9.45 40.93 65.39
N TYR A 207 10.69 40.49 65.25
CA TYR A 207 11.89 41.34 65.31
C TYR A 207 12.94 40.88 64.28
N ASP A 208 14.00 41.67 64.12
CA ASP A 208 15.04 41.45 63.10
C ASP A 208 14.44 41.26 61.68
N CYS A 209 13.42 42.06 61.36
CA CYS A 209 12.72 41.96 60.08
C CYS A 209 13.62 42.46 58.93
N VAL A 210 13.73 41.63 57.90
CA VAL A 210 14.51 41.87 56.69
C VAL A 210 13.59 41.75 55.49
N ALA A 211 13.43 42.84 54.73
CA ALA A 211 12.77 42.82 53.43
C ALA A 211 13.80 42.54 52.33
N LEU A 212 13.73 41.34 51.74
CA LEU A 212 14.63 40.89 50.68
C LEU A 212 13.93 40.98 49.32
N ARG A 213 14.54 41.72 48.38
CA ARG A 213 14.16 41.75 46.97
C ARG A 213 15.22 41.10 46.10
N LYS A 214 14.82 40.16 45.25
CA LYS A 214 15.69 39.48 44.29
C LYS A 214 15.26 39.84 42.88
N ARG A 215 16.24 40.00 41.98
CA ARG A 215 15.96 40.11 40.55
C ARG A 215 15.43 38.77 40.05
N SER A 216 14.27 38.77 39.43
CA SER A 216 13.64 37.57 38.88
C SER A 216 13.26 37.75 37.41
N PRO A 217 13.11 36.65 36.64
CA PRO A 217 12.60 36.72 35.27
C PRO A 217 11.25 37.45 35.20
N GLY A 218 11.05 38.23 34.15
CA GLY A 218 9.81 38.97 33.91
C GLY A 218 9.00 38.46 32.73
N LYS A 219 9.54 37.52 31.94
CA LYS A 219 8.85 36.91 30.80
C LYS A 219 9.15 35.42 30.72
N VAL A 220 8.13 34.62 30.42
CA VAL A 220 8.24 33.20 30.07
C VAL A 220 7.60 32.99 28.71
N THR A 221 8.31 32.29 27.82
CA THR A 221 7.79 31.86 26.52
C THR A 221 7.96 30.35 26.36
N LEU A 222 6.85 29.66 26.12
CA LEU A 222 6.81 28.22 25.91
C LEU A 222 6.41 27.92 24.47
N ARG A 223 7.05 26.93 23.83
CA ARG A 223 6.67 26.42 22.51
C ARG A 223 6.52 24.91 22.48
N ASP A 224 5.66 24.42 21.60
CA ASP A 224 5.49 23.00 21.34
C ASP A 224 5.11 22.72 19.88
N TYR A 225 4.97 21.45 19.54
CA TYR A 225 4.53 20.99 18.24
C TYR A 225 3.45 19.92 18.39
N ASP A 226 2.31 20.12 17.73
CA ASP A 226 1.22 19.15 17.66
C ASP A 226 1.13 18.60 16.23
N PRO A 227 1.39 17.29 16.01
CA PRO A 227 1.28 16.68 14.70
C PRO A 227 -0.16 16.68 14.14
N ALA A 228 -1.20 16.80 14.97
CA ALA A 228 -2.57 16.93 14.50
C ALA A 228 -2.85 18.32 13.89
N LYS A 229 -2.07 19.35 14.27
CA LYS A 229 -2.22 20.74 13.82
C LYS A 229 -0.84 21.35 13.46
N PRO A 230 -0.14 20.81 12.44
CA PRO A 230 1.27 21.14 12.20
C PRO A 230 1.52 22.59 11.77
N ALA A 231 0.51 23.27 11.21
CA ALA A 231 0.59 24.68 10.81
C ALA A 231 0.29 25.66 11.96
N LEU A 232 -0.28 25.18 13.07
CA LEU A 232 -0.62 26.03 14.20
C LEU A 232 0.65 26.34 15.01
N LEU A 233 0.97 27.63 15.14
CA LEU A 233 2.02 28.06 16.06
C LEU A 233 1.53 27.86 17.50
N LEU A 234 2.03 26.80 18.14
CA LEU A 234 1.82 26.55 19.56
C LEU A 234 2.85 27.35 20.36
N GLU A 235 2.44 28.56 20.74
CA GLU A 235 3.20 29.46 21.60
C GLU A 235 2.33 29.95 22.76
N GLY A 236 2.91 29.96 23.96
CA GLY A 236 2.31 30.54 25.16
C GLY A 236 3.28 31.52 25.80
N VAL A 237 2.79 32.70 26.19
CA VAL A 237 3.61 33.77 26.76
C VAL A 237 2.96 34.30 28.03
N ALA A 238 3.78 34.56 29.05
CA ALA A 238 3.38 35.29 30.25
C ALA A 238 4.43 36.34 30.61
N THR A 239 3.97 37.50 31.08
CA THR A 239 4.82 38.63 31.48
C THR A 239 4.36 39.19 32.82
N ALA A 240 5.29 39.47 33.72
CA ALA A 240 5.03 40.01 35.06
C ALA A 240 6.28 40.72 35.61
N GLY A 241 6.12 41.40 36.74
CA GLY A 241 7.22 42.08 37.42
C GLY A 241 7.50 43.49 36.93
N LEU A 242 8.62 44.05 37.40
CA LEU A 242 9.01 45.43 37.13
C LEU A 242 9.38 45.62 35.64
N ALA A 243 9.23 46.83 35.11
CA ALA A 243 9.53 47.12 33.70
C ALA A 243 10.95 46.69 33.27
N GLY A 244 11.95 46.89 34.14
CA GLY A 244 13.34 46.46 33.89
C GLY A 244 13.56 44.93 33.93
N GLU A 245 12.61 44.16 34.47
CA GLU A 245 12.66 42.69 34.53
C GLU A 245 11.91 42.05 33.37
N GLN A 246 10.92 42.74 32.78
CA GLN A 246 10.09 42.21 31.69
C GLN A 246 10.88 41.87 30.42
N GLY A 247 12.08 42.46 30.25
CA GLY A 247 13.02 42.09 29.18
C GLY A 247 13.82 40.81 29.44
N VAL A 248 13.77 40.24 30.66
CA VAL A 248 14.47 39.00 31.02
C VAL A 248 13.55 37.81 30.76
N GLU A 249 13.80 37.11 29.66
CA GLU A 249 12.99 35.99 29.18
C GLU A 249 13.56 34.62 29.55
N VAL A 250 12.69 33.73 30.00
CA VAL A 250 12.94 32.28 30.08
C VAL A 250 12.18 31.59 28.96
N TYR A 251 12.91 31.02 28.01
CA TYR A 251 12.36 30.27 26.88
C TYR A 251 12.49 28.75 27.11
N ARG A 252 11.43 27.98 26.84
CA ARG A 252 11.46 26.51 26.92
C ARG A 252 10.65 25.85 25.81
N ALA A 253 11.23 24.81 25.21
CA ALA A 253 10.56 23.87 24.33
C ALA A 253 11.10 22.44 24.61
N PRO A 254 10.25 21.41 24.67
CA PRO A 254 8.78 21.43 24.52
C PRO A 254 8.04 21.94 25.78
N GLY A 255 6.94 22.67 25.57
CA GLY A 255 6.12 23.29 26.63
C GLY A 255 4.96 22.44 27.16
N ARG A 256 4.63 21.32 26.49
CA ARG A 256 3.61 20.31 26.84
C ARG A 256 2.19 20.83 26.89
N PHE A 257 1.75 21.49 25.83
CA PHE A 257 0.38 21.96 25.69
C PHE A 257 -0.13 21.70 24.27
N ALA A 258 -1.44 21.53 24.13
CA ALA A 258 -2.09 21.29 22.84
C ALA A 258 -2.74 22.55 22.26
N THR A 259 -2.92 23.60 23.08
CA THR A 259 -3.55 24.86 22.68
C THR A 259 -2.75 26.08 23.17
N PRO A 260 -2.74 27.21 22.44
CA PRO A 260 -2.06 28.44 22.89
C PRO A 260 -2.58 28.98 24.23
N ALA A 261 -3.86 28.75 24.55
CA ALA A 261 -4.46 29.12 25.82
C ALA A 261 -3.86 28.33 26.99
N GLU A 262 -3.75 27.01 26.85
CA GLU A 262 -3.03 26.16 27.82
C GLU A 262 -1.55 26.55 27.93
N GLY A 263 -0.91 26.84 26.80
CA GLY A 263 0.48 27.29 26.78
C GLY A 263 0.68 28.57 27.59
N SER A 264 -0.22 29.54 27.46
CA SER A 264 -0.19 30.81 28.21
C SER A 264 -0.49 30.60 29.70
N ALA A 265 -1.40 29.69 30.05
CA ALA A 265 -1.66 29.32 31.44
C ALA A 265 -0.43 28.65 32.09
N ARG A 266 0.21 27.70 31.40
CA ARG A 266 1.46 27.06 31.86
C ARG A 266 2.63 28.05 31.97
N ALA A 267 2.75 28.97 31.02
CA ALA A 267 3.76 30.02 31.07
C ALA A 267 3.57 30.92 32.30
N ARG A 268 2.32 31.22 32.65
CA ARG A 268 1.96 31.99 33.85
C ARG A 268 2.34 31.26 35.13
N VAL A 269 1.97 29.98 35.26
CA VAL A 269 2.34 29.14 36.42
C VAL A 269 3.85 29.08 36.60
N LEU A 270 4.61 28.88 35.51
CA LEU A 270 6.07 28.86 35.56
C LEU A 270 6.64 30.21 36.00
N LEU A 271 6.10 31.32 35.48
CA LEU A 271 6.53 32.67 35.84
C LEU A 271 6.20 33.00 37.30
N GLU A 272 5.02 32.62 37.79
CA GLU A 272 4.63 32.73 39.19
C GLU A 272 5.61 31.96 40.10
N GLY A 273 5.98 30.72 39.75
CA GLY A 273 6.97 29.94 40.51
C GLY A 273 8.38 30.54 40.52
N LEU A 274 8.84 31.09 39.38
CA LEU A 274 10.13 31.78 39.29
C LEU A 274 10.15 33.11 40.08
N ARG A 275 8.98 33.69 40.35
CA ARG A 275 8.81 34.97 41.05
C ARG A 275 8.24 34.83 42.45
N ALA A 276 7.92 33.61 42.91
CA ALA A 276 7.25 33.37 44.19
C ALA A 276 7.98 34.03 45.38
N GLU A 277 9.31 34.07 45.33
CA GLU A 277 10.17 34.70 46.34
C GLU A 277 10.98 35.91 45.81
N ALA A 278 10.46 36.59 44.78
CA ALA A 278 11.06 37.82 44.28
C ALA A 278 11.05 38.93 45.34
N LEU A 279 9.99 38.98 46.17
CA LEU A 279 9.90 39.77 47.38
C LEU A 279 9.58 38.83 48.55
N SER A 280 10.43 38.83 49.57
CA SER A 280 10.24 38.02 50.78
C SER A 280 10.63 38.80 52.02
N TYR A 281 9.97 38.52 53.12
CA TYR A 281 10.27 39.06 54.45
C TYR A 281 10.81 37.94 55.32
N ARG A 282 11.92 38.19 56.01
CA ARG A 282 12.48 37.27 57.00
C ARG A 282 12.50 37.94 58.36
N PHE A 283 11.99 37.29 59.38
CA PHE A 283 11.97 37.83 60.75
C PHE A 283 12.11 36.71 61.77
N GLN A 284 12.44 37.06 63.00
CA GLN A 284 12.34 36.17 64.16
C GLN A 284 11.07 36.48 64.94
N THR A 285 10.45 35.47 65.55
CA THR A 285 9.25 35.69 66.37
C THR A 285 9.16 34.73 67.55
N SER A 286 8.53 35.19 68.62
CA SER A 286 8.22 34.42 69.82
C SER A 286 6.89 33.64 69.74
N SER A 287 6.06 33.85 68.71
CA SER A 287 4.85 33.04 68.49
C SER A 287 5.21 31.66 67.93
N MET A 288 4.80 30.60 68.61
CA MET A 288 4.97 29.22 68.13
C MET A 288 3.85 28.78 67.18
N ALA A 289 2.79 29.58 67.01
CA ALA A 289 1.63 29.25 66.20
C ALA A 289 1.88 29.30 64.69
N LEU A 290 2.95 29.97 64.23
CA LEU A 290 3.26 30.07 62.82
C LEU A 290 3.77 28.76 62.23
N ALA A 291 3.21 28.39 61.08
CA ALA A 291 3.54 27.21 60.29
C ALA A 291 3.55 27.55 58.80
N PRO A 292 4.32 26.83 57.95
CA PRO A 292 4.23 27.01 56.50
C PRO A 292 2.80 26.80 55.98
N GLY A 293 2.34 27.75 55.18
CA GLY A 293 0.98 27.75 54.60
C GLY A 293 -0.07 28.48 55.43
N LEU A 294 0.30 29.06 56.57
CA LEU A 294 -0.56 29.99 57.31
C LEU A 294 -0.29 31.44 56.90
N SER A 295 -1.27 32.31 57.09
CA SER A 295 -1.15 33.75 56.93
C SER A 295 -0.97 34.48 58.27
N THR A 296 -0.20 35.57 58.25
CA THR A 296 0.09 36.45 59.40
C THR A 296 0.23 37.89 58.92
N ARG A 297 0.06 38.85 59.83
CA ARG A 297 0.21 40.29 59.61
C ARG A 297 1.20 40.84 60.62
N LEU A 298 2.12 41.69 60.16
CA LEU A 298 3.03 42.40 61.05
C LEU A 298 2.54 43.84 61.21
N GLU A 299 2.40 44.30 62.45
CA GLU A 299 2.00 45.66 62.76
C GLU A 299 3.14 46.37 63.51
N ALA A 300 3.73 47.38 62.86
CA ALA A 300 4.79 48.19 63.45
C ALA A 300 4.32 48.86 64.74
N THR A 301 5.10 48.73 65.81
CA THR A 301 4.91 49.49 67.04
C THR A 301 5.33 50.95 66.84
N ASP A 302 4.93 51.84 67.75
CA ASP A 302 5.28 53.27 67.69
C ASP A 302 6.81 53.49 67.68
N ASP A 303 7.56 52.56 68.28
CA ASP A 303 9.02 52.60 68.36
C ASP A 303 9.74 51.99 67.14
N TYR A 304 9.01 51.36 66.20
CA TYR A 304 9.62 50.75 65.02
C TYR A 304 9.84 51.77 63.90
N ALA A 305 11.11 52.17 63.70
CA ALA A 305 11.53 53.11 62.65
C ALA A 305 12.11 52.44 61.39
N GLY A 306 12.02 51.11 61.26
CA GLY A 306 12.63 50.35 60.15
C GLY A 306 11.85 50.44 58.83
N THR A 307 12.57 50.36 57.70
CA THR A 307 11.97 50.35 56.35
C THR A 307 11.44 48.98 55.92
N ALA A 308 11.81 47.90 56.63
CA ALA A 308 11.30 46.55 56.40
C ALA A 308 9.91 46.40 57.04
N ARG A 309 8.94 47.17 56.53
CA ARG A 309 7.57 47.19 57.02
C ARG A 309 6.62 46.64 55.94
N PRO A 310 6.12 45.41 56.10
CA PRO A 310 5.07 44.91 55.22
C PRO A 310 3.76 45.63 55.53
N GLU A 311 3.11 46.17 54.50
CA GLU A 311 1.79 46.84 54.64
C GLU A 311 0.62 45.87 54.45
N GLU A 312 0.91 44.73 53.83
CA GLU A 312 -0.04 43.68 53.48
C GLU A 312 0.12 42.45 54.38
N GLU A 313 -0.88 41.56 54.35
CA GLU A 313 -0.76 40.26 54.98
C GLU A 313 0.30 39.41 54.28
N LEU A 314 0.93 38.53 55.05
CA LEU A 314 2.03 37.68 54.63
C LEU A 314 1.61 36.21 54.69
N LEU A 315 2.05 35.44 53.69
CA LEU A 315 2.01 33.99 53.68
C LEU A 315 3.34 33.44 54.21
N VAL A 316 3.30 32.57 55.21
CA VAL A 316 4.48 31.88 55.73
C VAL A 316 4.91 30.77 54.76
N VAL A 317 6.14 30.86 54.24
CA VAL A 317 6.70 29.89 53.28
C VAL A 317 7.67 28.93 53.94
N GLU A 318 8.49 29.40 54.88
CA GLU A 318 9.47 28.60 55.62
C GLU A 318 9.50 29.00 57.09
N VAL A 319 9.60 28.00 57.97
CA VAL A 319 9.85 28.16 59.40
C VAL A 319 11.10 27.35 59.77
N ARG A 320 12.03 27.98 60.48
CA ARG A 320 13.19 27.33 61.08
C ARG A 320 13.11 27.44 62.59
N SER A 321 13.24 26.30 63.25
CA SER A 321 13.29 26.18 64.69
C SER A 321 14.68 25.73 65.12
N ALA A 322 15.21 26.35 66.17
CA ALA A 322 16.48 25.94 66.77
C ALA A 322 16.36 26.09 68.28
N TRP A 323 16.87 25.10 69.01
CA TRP A 323 16.90 25.13 70.47
C TRP A 323 18.06 24.29 70.99
N ARG A 324 18.68 24.71 72.09
CA ARG A 324 19.72 23.98 72.82
C ARG A 324 19.58 24.22 74.31
N GLN A 325 19.76 23.17 75.09
CA GLN A 325 19.69 23.21 76.56
C GLN A 325 20.82 24.05 77.18
N ASP A 326 22.02 23.97 76.61
CA ASP A 326 23.24 24.57 77.17
C ASP A 326 23.38 26.08 76.86
N VAL A 327 22.46 26.63 76.06
CA VAL A 327 22.46 28.05 75.69
C VAL A 327 21.44 28.76 76.56
N GLN A 328 21.95 29.46 77.58
CA GLN A 328 21.15 30.35 78.42
C GLN A 328 20.98 31.68 77.67
N GLU A 329 19.90 31.80 76.89
CA GLU A 329 19.56 33.06 76.23
C GLU A 329 18.72 33.93 77.17
N ASP A 330 19.12 35.20 77.32
CA ASP A 330 18.37 36.26 78.01
C ASP A 330 17.15 36.73 77.19
N ARG A 331 16.71 35.93 76.20
CA ARG A 331 15.63 36.23 75.25
C ARG A 331 14.63 35.07 75.20
N PRO A 332 13.34 35.35 74.99
CA PRO A 332 12.34 34.32 74.80
C PRO A 332 12.63 33.50 73.55
N ALA A 333 12.24 32.23 73.64
CA ALA A 333 12.12 31.29 72.54
C ALA A 333 11.70 31.93 71.21
N SER A 334 12.50 31.78 70.16
CA SER A 334 12.09 32.26 68.83
C SER A 334 12.26 31.24 67.71
N ILE A 335 11.44 31.41 66.68
CA ILE A 335 11.56 30.76 65.39
C ILE A 335 11.92 31.80 64.33
N SER A 336 12.66 31.40 63.31
CA SER A 336 12.92 32.23 62.14
C SER A 336 11.91 31.91 61.04
N VAL A 337 11.24 32.94 60.52
CA VAL A 337 10.17 32.82 59.55
C VAL A 337 10.58 33.51 58.27
N THR A 338 10.35 32.86 57.13
CA THR A 338 10.38 33.51 55.81
C THR A 338 8.97 33.51 55.25
N ALA A 339 8.49 34.70 54.90
CA ALA A 339 7.15 34.92 54.40
C ALA A 339 7.16 35.76 53.11
N ILE A 340 6.10 35.67 52.34
CA ILE A 340 5.90 36.46 51.11
C ILE A 340 4.58 37.23 51.20
N PRO A 341 4.38 38.31 50.44
CA PRO A 341 3.07 38.93 50.29
C PRO A 341 1.94 37.93 50.00
N ARG A 342 0.85 37.96 50.76
CA ARG A 342 -0.30 37.06 50.58
C ARG A 342 -0.93 37.20 49.19
N GLY A 343 -0.89 38.41 48.60
CA GLY A 343 -1.37 38.65 47.24
C GLY A 343 -0.53 37.99 46.14
N THR A 344 0.69 37.54 46.44
CA THR A 344 1.53 36.80 45.48
C THR A 344 1.16 35.32 45.52
N ARG A 345 0.67 34.79 44.39
CA ARG A 345 0.39 33.36 44.25
C ARG A 345 1.69 32.56 44.35
N TYR A 346 1.77 31.71 45.36
CA TYR A 346 2.88 30.78 45.56
C TYR A 346 2.69 29.56 44.66
N ARG A 347 3.69 29.29 43.82
CA ARG A 347 3.80 28.06 43.02
C ARG A 347 5.12 27.41 43.36
N LEU A 348 5.18 26.07 43.38
CA LEU A 348 6.45 25.40 43.64
C LEU A 348 7.48 25.73 42.56
N PRO A 349 8.73 26.06 42.93
CA PRO A 349 9.78 26.30 41.97
C PRO A 349 10.16 25.00 41.26
N VAL A 350 10.32 25.06 39.94
CA VAL A 350 10.68 23.90 39.11
C VAL A 350 12.16 23.55 39.32
N VAL A 351 12.42 22.60 40.21
CA VAL A 351 13.77 22.14 40.58
C VAL A 351 13.95 20.64 40.36
N THR A 352 12.86 19.87 40.33
CA THR A 352 12.92 18.42 40.22
C THR A 352 13.17 18.02 38.77
N PRO A 353 14.28 17.33 38.46
CA PRO A 353 14.59 16.93 37.10
C PRO A 353 13.55 15.92 36.61
N ARG A 354 13.09 16.10 35.37
CA ARG A 354 12.19 15.13 34.75
C ARG A 354 12.99 13.87 34.34
N PRO A 355 12.46 12.65 34.55
CA PRO A 355 13.10 11.46 34.04
C PRO A 355 13.21 11.52 32.51
N LYS A 356 14.36 11.08 32.00
CA LYS A 356 14.61 10.95 30.56
C LYS A 356 14.97 9.50 30.22
N ILE A 357 14.43 9.00 29.12
CA ILE A 357 14.80 7.74 28.50
C ILE A 357 15.71 8.08 27.31
N SER A 358 17.02 7.84 27.47
CA SER A 358 18.02 8.15 26.45
C SER A 358 18.11 7.12 25.31
N GLY A 359 17.35 6.02 25.39
CA GLY A 359 17.45 4.90 24.48
C GLY A 359 16.11 4.44 23.90
N ILE A 360 16.16 3.29 23.24
CA ILE A 360 15.00 2.62 22.66
C ILE A 360 14.57 1.50 23.60
N HIS A 361 13.28 1.41 23.87
CA HIS A 361 12.72 0.30 24.65
C HIS A 361 11.86 -0.61 23.78
N PRO A 362 11.89 -1.93 24.00
CA PRO A 362 10.93 -2.83 23.39
C PRO A 362 9.54 -2.59 24.01
N ALA A 363 8.51 -2.63 23.17
CA ALA A 363 7.11 -2.64 23.59
C ALA A 363 6.32 -3.63 22.75
N ILE A 364 5.19 -4.09 23.28
CA ILE A 364 4.29 -5.01 22.58
C ILE A 364 3.07 -4.22 22.13
N ILE A 365 2.68 -4.34 20.86
CA ILE A 365 1.44 -3.73 20.36
C ILE A 365 0.24 -4.38 21.04
N THR A 366 -0.68 -3.56 21.54
CA THR A 366 -1.91 -4.02 22.18
C THR A 366 -3.15 -3.56 21.42
N GLY A 367 -4.26 -4.26 21.64
CA GLY A 367 -5.55 -3.96 21.04
C GLY A 367 -6.66 -4.73 21.77
N PRO A 368 -7.93 -4.55 21.37
CA PRO A 368 -9.05 -5.30 21.93
C PRO A 368 -8.89 -6.81 21.73
N SER A 369 -9.56 -7.61 22.56
CA SER A 369 -9.52 -9.06 22.46
C SER A 369 -10.01 -9.53 21.09
N LYS A 370 -9.29 -10.48 20.47
CA LYS A 370 -9.57 -11.07 19.15
C LYS A 370 -9.45 -10.12 17.94
N VAL A 371 -8.90 -8.91 18.12
CA VAL A 371 -8.58 -7.98 17.03
C VAL A 371 -7.10 -8.11 16.68
N GLU A 372 -6.78 -8.38 15.40
CA GLU A 372 -5.39 -8.51 14.94
C GLU A 372 -4.72 -7.15 14.64
N ILE A 373 -5.50 -6.15 14.22
CA ILE A 373 -5.03 -4.82 13.82
C ILE A 373 -5.95 -3.78 14.45
N GLU A 374 -5.40 -2.96 15.33
CA GLU A 374 -6.08 -1.83 15.96
C GLU A 374 -5.30 -0.56 15.62
N THR A 375 -5.98 0.42 15.03
CA THR A 375 -5.36 1.71 14.62
C THR A 375 -6.40 2.81 14.61
N ASP A 376 -5.96 4.05 14.87
CA ASP A 376 -6.79 5.23 14.62
C ASP A 376 -6.69 5.73 13.16
N ALA A 377 -7.40 6.81 12.83
CA ALA A 377 -7.41 7.41 11.50
C ALA A 377 -6.05 7.98 11.05
N ALA A 378 -5.12 8.22 11.98
CA ALA A 378 -3.78 8.72 11.70
C ALA A 378 -2.72 7.59 11.62
N GLY A 379 -3.12 6.33 11.83
CA GLY A 379 -2.19 5.20 11.81
C GLY A 379 -1.48 4.96 13.15
N HIS A 380 -1.96 5.53 14.25
CA HIS A 380 -1.37 5.32 15.58
C HIS A 380 -1.80 3.98 16.17
N VAL A 381 -0.93 3.42 17.01
CA VAL A 381 -1.15 2.13 17.70
C VAL A 381 -1.01 2.28 19.20
N HIS A 382 -1.58 1.33 19.95
CA HIS A 382 -1.39 1.23 21.39
C HIS A 382 -0.26 0.25 21.70
N VAL A 383 0.53 0.56 22.71
CA VAL A 383 1.70 -0.23 23.11
C VAL A 383 1.68 -0.51 24.60
N ARG A 384 2.26 -1.63 24.99
CA ARG A 384 2.53 -1.97 26.39
C ARG A 384 4.02 -2.16 26.59
N PHE A 385 4.57 -1.43 27.55
CA PHE A 385 5.95 -1.58 27.95
C PHE A 385 6.11 -2.73 28.96
N PRO A 386 7.19 -3.52 28.88
CA PRO A 386 7.46 -4.61 29.84
C PRO A 386 7.60 -4.13 31.29
N TRP A 387 8.03 -2.89 31.50
CA TRP A 387 8.19 -2.31 32.84
C TRP A 387 6.87 -1.80 33.43
N ASP A 388 5.79 -1.68 32.65
CA ASP A 388 4.47 -1.31 33.18
C ASP A 388 3.75 -2.54 33.76
N ARG A 389 3.84 -2.66 35.09
CA ARG A 389 3.32 -3.79 35.86
C ARG A 389 1.82 -3.67 36.20
N THR A 390 1.29 -2.46 36.27
CA THR A 390 -0.04 -2.19 36.83
C THR A 390 -1.09 -1.85 35.77
N GLY A 391 -0.67 -1.56 34.55
CA GLY A 391 -1.57 -1.21 33.45
C GLY A 391 -2.39 -2.39 32.91
N PRO A 392 -3.51 -2.09 32.21
CA PRO A 392 -4.25 -3.08 31.45
C PRO A 392 -3.41 -3.65 30.30
N THR A 393 -3.91 -4.70 29.66
CA THR A 393 -3.17 -5.44 28.60
C THR A 393 -3.82 -5.32 27.23
N ASP A 394 -4.67 -4.31 27.03
CA ASP A 394 -5.52 -4.11 25.86
C ASP A 394 -5.25 -2.73 25.22
N HIS A 395 -6.20 -2.22 24.43
CA HIS A 395 -6.14 -0.89 23.80
C HIS A 395 -5.98 0.27 24.80
N GLN A 396 -6.22 0.08 26.09
CA GLN A 396 -6.01 1.10 27.12
C GLN A 396 -4.58 1.09 27.68
N SER A 397 -3.67 0.27 27.14
CA SER A 397 -2.30 0.11 27.66
C SER A 397 -1.45 1.39 27.53
N SER A 398 -1.70 2.25 26.54
CA SER A 398 -0.98 3.52 26.38
C SER A 398 -1.91 4.58 25.78
N ARG A 399 -1.39 5.78 25.58
CA ARG A 399 -1.96 6.71 24.59
C ARG A 399 -1.72 6.19 23.15
N PRO A 400 -2.43 6.69 22.13
CA PRO A 400 -2.09 6.44 20.74
C PRO A 400 -0.65 6.87 20.44
N VAL A 401 0.15 5.96 19.86
CA VAL A 401 1.58 6.15 19.57
C VAL A 401 1.81 6.17 18.06
N ARG A 402 2.55 7.17 17.58
CA ARG A 402 2.95 7.30 16.18
C ARG A 402 3.88 6.17 15.75
N VAL A 403 3.74 5.75 14.48
CA VAL A 403 4.57 4.73 13.86
C VAL A 403 5.38 5.31 12.72
N LEU A 404 6.70 5.15 12.79
CA LEU A 404 7.61 5.52 11.73
C LEU A 404 7.25 4.78 10.44
N GLN A 405 7.04 5.54 9.38
CA GLN A 405 6.87 5.01 8.04
C GLN A 405 8.17 5.19 7.24
N PRO A 406 8.47 4.30 6.29
CA PRO A 406 9.57 4.51 5.36
C PRO A 406 9.45 5.87 4.67
N SER A 407 10.57 6.53 4.38
CA SER A 407 10.59 7.84 3.71
C SER A 407 10.30 7.74 2.20
N LEU A 408 9.17 7.14 1.85
CA LEU A 408 8.65 7.02 0.48
C LEU A 408 7.31 7.77 0.40
N ALA A 409 6.82 8.04 -0.81
CA ALA A 409 5.64 8.89 -1.00
C ALA A 409 4.29 8.27 -0.54
N GLY A 410 4.23 6.97 -0.26
CA GLY A 410 3.00 6.33 0.20
C GLY A 410 3.14 4.97 0.89
N PRO A 411 4.21 4.66 1.63
CA PRO A 411 4.28 3.42 2.39
C PRO A 411 3.35 3.53 3.61
N MET A 412 2.65 2.44 3.89
CA MET A 412 1.81 2.32 5.08
C MET A 412 2.00 0.92 5.66
N LEU A 413 2.71 0.87 6.79
CA LEU A 413 3.03 -0.35 7.52
C LEU A 413 2.47 -0.19 8.93
N ILE A 414 1.29 -0.79 9.16
CA ILE A 414 0.61 -0.75 10.45
C ILE A 414 1.01 -2.00 11.25
N PRO A 415 1.64 -1.83 12.44
CA PRO A 415 1.97 -2.93 13.33
C PRO A 415 0.71 -3.69 13.78
N ARG A 416 0.84 -5.01 13.98
CA ARG A 416 -0.27 -5.86 14.47
C ARG A 416 -0.19 -6.09 15.96
N VAL A 417 -1.34 -6.38 16.57
CA VAL A 417 -1.45 -6.75 17.98
C VAL A 417 -0.54 -7.95 18.28
N GLY A 418 0.22 -7.83 19.36
CA GLY A 418 1.20 -8.82 19.81
C GLY A 418 2.57 -8.71 19.13
N TRP A 419 2.78 -7.82 18.16
CA TRP A 419 4.12 -7.57 17.61
C TRP A 419 5.01 -6.87 18.63
N GLU A 420 6.28 -7.26 18.65
CA GLU A 420 7.32 -6.52 19.38
C GLU A 420 7.84 -5.39 18.51
N VAL A 421 7.87 -4.18 19.06
CA VAL A 421 8.30 -2.97 18.39
C VAL A 421 9.33 -2.22 19.21
N ALA A 422 10.26 -1.56 18.51
CA ALA A 422 11.21 -0.63 19.06
C ALA A 422 10.54 0.74 19.26
N VAL A 423 10.54 1.27 20.47
CA VAL A 423 9.95 2.58 20.80
C VAL A 423 11.03 3.55 21.25
N GLY A 424 11.16 4.67 20.54
CA GLY A 424 11.93 5.84 20.94
C GLY A 424 11.06 6.86 21.66
N PHE A 425 11.69 7.88 22.26
CA PHE A 425 11.01 8.92 23.04
C PHE A 425 11.47 10.31 22.59
N GLU A 426 10.54 11.20 22.25
CA GLU A 426 10.86 12.56 21.77
C GLU A 426 11.51 13.39 22.89
N ASP A 427 12.68 13.99 22.67
CA ASP A 427 13.51 14.64 23.73
C ASP A 427 13.85 13.72 24.93
N GLY A 428 13.72 12.40 24.73
CA GLY A 428 13.82 11.40 25.79
C GLY A 428 12.65 11.41 26.78
N ASP A 429 11.54 12.07 26.46
CA ASP A 429 10.38 12.19 27.34
C ASP A 429 9.57 10.88 27.41
N PRO A 430 9.42 10.25 28.60
CA PRO A 430 8.63 9.04 28.76
C PRO A 430 7.17 9.16 28.31
N ASP A 431 6.62 10.39 28.33
CA ASP A 431 5.24 10.66 27.91
C ASP A 431 5.08 10.85 26.40
N ARG A 432 6.17 10.87 25.63
CA ARG A 432 6.17 11.01 24.17
C ARG A 432 6.83 9.82 23.46
N PRO A 433 6.25 8.61 23.58
CA PRO A 433 6.71 7.47 22.82
C PRO A 433 6.46 7.64 21.31
N PHE A 434 7.31 7.00 20.50
CA PHE A 434 7.25 6.92 19.05
C PHE A 434 7.80 5.56 18.57
N VAL A 435 7.00 4.80 17.82
CA VAL A 435 7.39 3.48 17.31
C VAL A 435 8.32 3.65 16.11
N LEU A 436 9.52 3.04 16.18
CA LEU A 436 10.55 3.13 15.15
C LEU A 436 10.50 1.97 14.15
N GLY A 437 10.03 0.80 14.58
CA GLY A 437 10.00 -0.39 13.73
C GLY A 437 9.70 -1.66 14.50
N ARG A 438 9.62 -2.78 13.77
CA ARG A 438 9.35 -4.11 14.32
C ARG A 438 10.64 -4.86 14.62
N ALA A 439 10.65 -5.61 15.72
CA ALA A 439 11.64 -6.64 16.01
C ALA A 439 11.00 -8.04 15.94
N TYR A 440 11.78 -9.04 15.51
CA TYR A 440 11.40 -10.46 15.61
C TYR A 440 11.82 -11.01 16.97
N ASN A 441 11.07 -11.99 17.47
CA ASN A 441 11.36 -12.66 18.75
C ASN A 441 11.01 -14.16 18.68
N ALA A 442 11.23 -14.89 19.78
CA ALA A 442 10.98 -16.34 19.80
C ALA A 442 9.52 -16.73 19.53
N LYS A 443 8.55 -15.86 19.89
CA LYS A 443 7.13 -16.08 19.64
C LYS A 443 6.72 -15.72 18.21
N GLN A 444 7.44 -14.78 17.60
CA GLN A 444 7.25 -14.30 16.24
C GLN A 444 8.59 -14.33 15.50
N PRO A 445 9.02 -15.51 15.05
CA PRO A 445 10.27 -15.65 14.34
C PRO A 445 10.20 -14.99 12.95
N PRO A 446 11.35 -14.76 12.31
CA PRO A 446 11.42 -14.38 10.91
C PRO A 446 10.62 -15.35 10.01
N PRO A 447 10.04 -14.87 8.89
CA PRO A 447 9.17 -15.68 8.04
C PRO A 447 9.86 -16.85 7.33
N PHE A 448 11.18 -16.76 7.13
CA PHE A 448 12.01 -17.83 6.57
C PHE A 448 12.96 -18.36 7.66
N PRO A 449 13.24 -19.67 7.70
CA PRO A 449 14.13 -20.23 8.70
C PRO A 449 15.57 -19.75 8.47
N LEU A 450 16.15 -19.15 9.51
CA LEU A 450 17.54 -18.66 9.55
C LEU A 450 18.38 -19.56 10.45
N PRO A 451 19.69 -19.75 10.17
CA PRO A 451 20.50 -19.06 9.15
C PRO A 451 20.46 -19.68 7.74
N ALA A 452 19.67 -20.74 7.51
CA ALA A 452 19.65 -21.46 6.24
C ALA A 452 19.31 -20.56 5.02
N ASN A 453 18.38 -19.61 5.19
CA ASN A 453 17.92 -18.71 4.13
C ASN A 453 18.47 -17.29 4.25
N LYS A 454 19.75 -17.14 4.62
CA LYS A 454 20.39 -15.82 4.82
C LYS A 454 20.50 -14.94 3.56
N THR A 455 20.36 -15.52 2.37
CA THR A 455 20.40 -14.81 1.07
C THR A 455 19.04 -14.28 0.63
N ILE A 456 17.97 -14.56 1.39
CA ILE A 456 16.61 -14.16 1.03
C ILE A 456 16.28 -12.81 1.67
N THR A 457 15.87 -11.86 0.83
CA THR A 457 15.24 -10.60 1.26
C THR A 457 13.77 -10.62 0.88
N ALA A 458 12.86 -10.36 1.83
CA ALA A 458 11.43 -10.51 1.59
C ALA A 458 10.57 -9.40 2.21
N LEU A 459 9.58 -8.93 1.46
CA LEU A 459 8.43 -8.20 1.97
C LEU A 459 7.23 -9.15 1.98
N SER A 460 6.83 -9.61 3.16
CA SER A 460 5.74 -10.58 3.32
C SER A 460 4.66 -10.05 4.25
N THR A 461 3.41 -10.20 3.81
CA THR A 461 2.19 -9.89 4.57
C THR A 461 1.39 -11.15 4.83
N GLN A 462 0.52 -11.12 5.83
CA GLN A 462 -0.41 -12.22 6.15
C GLN A 462 -1.84 -11.73 5.98
N SER A 463 -2.75 -12.58 5.51
CA SER A 463 -4.18 -12.27 5.52
C SER A 463 -4.64 -11.91 6.95
N SER A 464 -5.60 -10.99 7.06
CA SER A 464 -6.21 -10.54 8.31
C SER A 464 -7.70 -10.31 8.09
N PRO A 465 -8.60 -10.74 8.98
CA PRO A 465 -8.33 -11.66 10.10
C PRO A 465 -8.18 -13.12 9.63
N GLY A 466 -7.51 -13.97 10.42
CA GLY A 466 -7.50 -15.44 10.22
C GLY A 466 -6.53 -15.92 9.14
N GLY A 467 -5.24 -15.60 9.29
CA GLY A 467 -4.16 -15.85 8.33
C GLY A 467 -4.09 -17.28 7.75
N GLY A 468 -4.57 -17.44 6.51
CA GLY A 468 -4.40 -18.67 5.72
C GLY A 468 -3.59 -18.48 4.43
N ARG A 469 -3.47 -17.24 3.94
CA ARG A 469 -2.69 -16.91 2.73
C ARG A 469 -1.76 -15.73 2.99
N ARG A 470 -0.70 -15.64 2.19
CA ARG A 470 0.31 -14.57 2.27
C ARG A 470 0.35 -13.85 0.93
N ASN A 471 0.71 -12.57 0.97
CA ASN A 471 1.24 -11.90 -0.21
C ASN A 471 2.71 -11.63 0.07
N ALA A 472 3.59 -12.05 -0.83
CA ALA A 472 5.02 -11.91 -0.64
C ALA A 472 5.72 -11.54 -1.94
N VAL A 473 6.67 -10.62 -1.83
CA VAL A 473 7.72 -10.43 -2.83
C VAL A 473 9.03 -10.76 -2.14
N HIS A 474 9.81 -11.68 -2.69
CA HIS A 474 11.14 -11.98 -2.18
C HIS A 474 12.16 -12.19 -3.29
N PHE A 475 13.40 -11.90 -2.94
CA PHE A 475 14.59 -12.02 -3.77
C PHE A 475 15.54 -12.98 -3.06
N ASP A 476 15.97 -14.05 -3.75
CA ASP A 476 17.05 -14.92 -3.30
C ASP A 476 18.32 -14.58 -4.09
N ASP A 477 19.35 -14.11 -3.40
CA ASP A 477 20.64 -13.72 -3.99
C ASP A 477 21.68 -14.85 -3.97
N ALA A 478 21.29 -16.09 -3.66
CA ALA A 478 22.20 -17.23 -3.69
C ALA A 478 22.75 -17.49 -5.10
N ALA A 479 24.08 -17.49 -5.22
CA ALA A 479 24.79 -17.64 -6.50
C ALA A 479 24.41 -18.93 -7.25
N GLY A 480 24.04 -18.80 -8.52
CA GLY A 480 23.65 -19.91 -9.40
C GLY A 480 22.19 -20.36 -9.27
N ARG A 481 21.43 -19.75 -8.34
CA ARG A 481 20.02 -20.04 -8.08
C ARG A 481 19.23 -18.77 -7.74
N GLN A 482 19.70 -17.62 -8.24
CA GLN A 482 19.03 -16.35 -8.00
C GLN A 482 17.65 -16.36 -8.62
N HIS A 483 16.65 -15.96 -7.85
CA HIS A 483 15.28 -15.86 -8.34
C HIS A 483 14.50 -14.83 -7.55
N MET A 484 13.43 -14.32 -8.18
CA MET A 484 12.47 -13.42 -7.58
C MET A 484 11.10 -14.09 -7.60
N VAL A 485 10.39 -14.06 -6.49
CA VAL A 485 9.05 -14.64 -6.38
C VAL A 485 8.04 -13.55 -6.10
N TRP A 486 6.94 -13.58 -6.85
CA TRP A 486 5.76 -12.76 -6.64
C TRP A 486 4.59 -13.68 -6.29
N ASP A 487 4.28 -13.77 -5.01
CA ASP A 487 3.18 -14.57 -4.48
C ASP A 487 2.00 -13.66 -4.11
N ALA A 488 0.86 -13.88 -4.76
CA ALA A 488 -0.37 -13.14 -4.53
C ALA A 488 -1.44 -14.11 -4.01
N GLY A 489 -1.84 -13.95 -2.76
CA GLY A 489 -2.78 -14.84 -2.08
C GLY A 489 -4.20 -14.84 -2.67
N PHE A 490 -4.57 -13.84 -3.49
CA PHE A 490 -5.89 -13.78 -4.13
C PHE A 490 -5.84 -13.33 -5.58
N ALA A 491 -5.60 -12.04 -5.84
CA ALA A 491 -5.58 -11.47 -7.17
C ALA A 491 -4.30 -10.66 -7.40
N LYS A 492 -3.79 -10.69 -8.63
CA LYS A 492 -2.70 -9.85 -9.11
C LYS A 492 -3.21 -9.00 -10.27
N LYS A 493 -3.07 -7.68 -10.16
CA LYS A 493 -3.37 -6.73 -11.23
C LYS A 493 -2.09 -5.98 -11.60
N THR A 494 -1.80 -5.90 -12.88
CA THR A 494 -0.67 -5.15 -13.42
C THR A 494 -1.19 -4.12 -14.41
N THR A 495 -0.88 -2.85 -14.18
CA THR A 495 -1.20 -1.74 -15.07
C THR A 495 0.09 -1.02 -15.41
N VAL A 496 0.34 -0.80 -16.71
CA VAL A 496 1.51 -0.08 -17.21
C VAL A 496 1.01 1.14 -17.98
N GLY A 497 1.46 2.33 -17.61
CA GLY A 497 0.98 3.58 -18.21
C GLY A 497 1.53 3.86 -19.62
N ASN A 498 2.57 3.12 -20.03
CA ASN A 498 3.20 3.20 -21.34
C ASN A 498 3.67 1.78 -21.76
N ASP A 499 4.96 1.59 -22.02
CA ASP A 499 5.49 0.34 -22.57
C ASP A 499 5.78 -0.73 -21.50
N MET A 500 5.36 -1.97 -21.76
CA MET A 500 5.76 -3.15 -21.00
C MET A 500 6.66 -4.03 -21.87
N LYS A 501 7.93 -4.21 -21.45
CA LYS A 501 8.88 -5.10 -22.11
C LYS A 501 9.19 -6.32 -21.23
N THR A 502 8.96 -7.50 -21.77
CA THR A 502 9.31 -8.78 -21.13
C THR A 502 10.32 -9.50 -22.01
N GLN A 503 11.40 -10.00 -21.42
CA GLN A 503 12.42 -10.79 -22.12
C GLN A 503 12.85 -11.97 -21.27
N THR A 504 12.65 -13.18 -21.80
CA THR A 504 13.05 -14.44 -21.17
C THR A 504 14.13 -15.10 -22.03
N VAL A 505 15.31 -15.35 -21.47
CA VAL A 505 16.45 -15.93 -22.22
C VAL A 505 16.38 -17.45 -22.30
N GLY A 506 15.98 -18.09 -21.20
CA GLY A 506 15.81 -19.54 -21.14
C GLY A 506 14.46 -19.95 -21.72
N PHE A 507 13.53 -20.30 -20.85
CA PHE A 507 12.18 -20.71 -21.23
C PHE A 507 11.14 -20.00 -20.36
N GLU A 508 9.96 -19.77 -20.93
CA GLU A 508 8.81 -19.19 -20.23
C GLU A 508 7.65 -20.20 -20.24
N VAL A 509 7.06 -20.45 -19.07
CA VAL A 509 5.90 -21.34 -18.93
C VAL A 509 4.76 -20.54 -18.30
N ALA A 510 3.64 -20.46 -19.01
CA ALA A 510 2.41 -19.84 -18.53
C ALA A 510 1.32 -20.90 -18.41
N THR A 511 0.71 -21.02 -17.23
CA THR A 511 -0.41 -21.95 -16.99
C THR A 511 -1.61 -21.20 -16.44
N VAL A 512 -2.71 -21.20 -17.20
CA VAL A 512 -3.99 -20.62 -16.80
C VAL A 512 -5.02 -21.74 -16.71
N LYS A 513 -5.52 -22.00 -15.51
CA LYS A 513 -6.54 -23.05 -15.29
C LYS A 513 -7.96 -22.59 -15.64
N GLY A 514 -8.20 -21.28 -15.56
CA GLY A 514 -9.47 -20.66 -15.93
C GLY A 514 -9.43 -20.18 -17.37
N SER A 515 -9.96 -18.98 -17.61
CA SER A 515 -9.92 -18.32 -18.92
C SER A 515 -8.75 -17.35 -19.05
N GLN A 516 -8.26 -17.20 -20.28
CA GLN A 516 -7.33 -16.13 -20.66
C GLN A 516 -7.98 -15.30 -21.77
N THR A 517 -8.06 -13.99 -21.55
CA THR A 517 -8.54 -13.03 -22.55
C THR A 517 -7.42 -12.05 -22.88
N ARG A 518 -7.17 -11.86 -24.17
CA ARG A 518 -6.19 -10.90 -24.68
C ARG A 518 -6.88 -9.94 -25.65
N THR A 519 -6.74 -8.65 -25.40
CA THR A 519 -7.25 -7.59 -26.26
C THR A 519 -6.10 -6.67 -26.64
N VAL A 520 -5.89 -6.48 -27.94
CA VAL A 520 -4.86 -5.59 -28.48
C VAL A 520 -5.57 -4.50 -29.29
N GLY A 521 -5.29 -3.23 -28.97
CA GLY A 521 -6.00 -2.09 -29.57
C GLY A 521 -5.57 -1.74 -31.00
N SER A 522 -4.38 -2.18 -31.41
CA SER A 522 -3.85 -2.05 -32.78
C SER A 522 -3.22 -3.37 -33.17
N ASP A 523 -1.89 -3.45 -33.28
CA ASP A 523 -1.24 -4.56 -33.96
C ASP A 523 -0.68 -5.57 -32.96
N GLU A 524 -1.00 -6.86 -33.18
CA GLU A 524 -0.35 -7.98 -32.50
C GLU A 524 0.56 -8.71 -33.49
N THR A 525 1.87 -8.73 -33.23
CA THR A 525 2.85 -9.50 -34.00
C THR A 525 3.41 -10.64 -33.16
N VAL A 526 3.28 -11.88 -33.65
CA VAL A 526 3.85 -13.08 -33.04
C VAL A 526 4.86 -13.70 -34.01
N SER A 527 6.12 -13.81 -33.60
CA SER A 527 7.20 -14.43 -34.39
C SER A 527 7.79 -15.61 -33.64
N VAL A 528 7.65 -16.80 -34.23
CA VAL A 528 8.21 -18.06 -33.71
C VAL A 528 9.20 -18.58 -34.74
N LYS A 529 10.47 -18.76 -34.34
CA LYS A 529 11.56 -19.07 -35.28
C LYS A 529 11.60 -20.53 -35.75
N ASP A 530 11.19 -21.45 -34.89
CA ASP A 530 11.32 -22.90 -35.13
C ASP A 530 9.94 -23.54 -35.33
N ALA A 531 9.23 -23.85 -34.24
CA ALA A 531 7.92 -24.51 -34.29
C ALA A 531 6.87 -23.83 -33.40
N LEU A 532 5.65 -23.68 -33.93
CA LEU A 532 4.46 -23.29 -33.19
C LEU A 532 3.47 -24.47 -33.21
N SER A 533 3.18 -25.05 -32.03
CA SER A 533 2.12 -26.06 -31.87
C SER A 533 0.94 -25.45 -31.11
N LEU A 534 -0.26 -25.58 -31.65
CA LEU A 534 -1.49 -25.09 -31.04
C LEU A 534 -2.53 -26.22 -30.98
N GLU A 535 -2.85 -26.67 -29.77
CA GLU A 535 -3.89 -27.67 -29.52
C GLU A 535 -5.12 -26.98 -28.93
N VAL A 536 -6.20 -26.91 -29.70
CA VAL A 536 -7.45 -26.23 -29.33
C VAL A 536 -8.63 -27.15 -29.56
N GLY A 537 -9.57 -27.18 -28.62
CA GLY A 537 -10.81 -27.96 -28.76
C GLY A 537 -11.78 -27.35 -29.79
N SER A 538 -11.89 -26.02 -29.80
CA SER A 538 -12.70 -25.26 -30.77
C SER A 538 -11.97 -23.97 -31.13
N GLN A 539 -11.97 -23.60 -32.42
CA GLN A 539 -11.39 -22.35 -32.91
C GLN A 539 -12.42 -21.60 -33.76
N SER A 540 -12.56 -20.30 -33.52
CA SER A 540 -13.36 -19.38 -34.33
C SER A 540 -12.54 -18.12 -34.60
N ALA A 541 -12.53 -17.65 -35.84
CA ALA A 541 -11.83 -16.44 -36.25
C ALA A 541 -12.74 -15.60 -37.16
N THR A 542 -12.91 -14.33 -36.80
CA THR A 542 -13.65 -13.34 -37.61
C THR A 542 -12.67 -12.28 -38.07
N VAL A 543 -12.51 -12.15 -39.39
CA VAL A 543 -11.59 -11.17 -39.99
C VAL A 543 -12.42 -10.12 -40.71
N GLY A 544 -12.39 -8.87 -40.24
CA GLY A 544 -13.10 -7.76 -40.88
C GLY A 544 -12.41 -7.22 -42.14
N GLY A 545 -11.09 -7.45 -42.27
CA GLY A 545 -10.27 -7.09 -43.42
C GLY A 545 -9.83 -8.30 -44.23
N SER A 546 -8.55 -8.33 -44.63
CA SER A 546 -7.97 -9.47 -45.35
C SER A 546 -7.32 -10.47 -44.39
N GLN A 547 -7.48 -11.77 -44.67
CA GLN A 547 -6.69 -12.85 -44.08
C GLN A 547 -5.72 -13.38 -45.14
N SER A 548 -4.43 -13.41 -44.85
CA SER A 548 -3.41 -13.99 -45.72
C SER A 548 -2.64 -15.07 -44.97
N ILE A 549 -2.53 -16.25 -45.58
CA ILE A 549 -1.74 -17.37 -45.08
C ILE A 549 -0.73 -17.73 -46.17
N SER A 550 0.56 -17.53 -45.89
CA SER A 550 1.66 -17.88 -46.78
C SER A 550 2.42 -19.06 -46.19
N VAL A 551 2.53 -20.14 -46.96
CA VAL A 551 3.30 -21.33 -46.56
C VAL A 551 4.45 -21.49 -47.54
N GLY A 552 5.69 -21.29 -47.04
CA GLY A 552 6.89 -21.27 -47.88
C GLY A 552 7.31 -22.65 -48.44
N ALA A 553 6.88 -23.74 -47.82
CA ALA A 553 7.20 -25.11 -48.23
C ALA A 553 5.93 -25.93 -48.52
N SER A 554 5.49 -26.74 -47.56
CA SER A 554 4.29 -27.59 -47.70
C SER A 554 3.25 -27.24 -46.65
N GLY A 555 2.03 -26.93 -47.09
CA GLY A 555 0.86 -26.81 -46.22
C GLY A 555 -0.02 -28.06 -46.37
N LEU A 556 -0.41 -28.66 -45.24
CA LEU A 556 -1.37 -29.75 -45.19
C LEU A 556 -2.48 -29.38 -44.21
N THR A 557 -3.71 -29.33 -44.71
CA THR A 557 -4.92 -29.17 -43.90
C THR A 557 -5.70 -30.47 -43.98
N THR A 558 -5.98 -31.11 -42.85
CA THR A 558 -6.81 -32.32 -42.77
C THR A 558 -8.03 -32.02 -41.92
N VAL A 559 -9.21 -32.17 -42.51
CA VAL A 559 -10.50 -31.80 -41.91
C VAL A 559 -11.48 -32.95 -42.11
N GLY A 560 -12.30 -33.26 -41.10
CA GLY A 560 -13.33 -34.30 -41.21
C GLY A 560 -14.51 -33.87 -42.08
N SER A 561 -14.97 -32.62 -41.92
CA SER A 561 -15.96 -31.96 -42.78
C SER A 561 -15.59 -30.49 -42.88
N GLU A 562 -15.74 -29.92 -44.07
CA GLU A 562 -15.47 -28.50 -44.34
C GLU A 562 -16.68 -27.89 -45.04
N SER A 563 -17.02 -26.66 -44.67
CA SER A 563 -18.07 -25.88 -45.33
C SER A 563 -17.56 -24.46 -45.51
N VAL A 564 -17.43 -24.04 -46.76
CA VAL A 564 -16.97 -22.70 -47.13
C VAL A 564 -18.11 -22.00 -47.85
N LEU A 565 -18.59 -20.89 -47.30
CA LEU A 565 -19.61 -20.05 -47.91
C LEU A 565 -18.99 -18.73 -48.33
N ILE A 566 -19.16 -18.36 -49.60
CA ILE A 566 -18.57 -17.16 -50.18
C ILE A 566 -19.70 -16.29 -50.73
N GLY A 567 -19.96 -15.16 -50.08
CA GLY A 567 -20.97 -14.20 -50.51
C GLY A 567 -20.57 -13.36 -51.74
N GLY A 568 -19.26 -13.24 -52.00
CA GLY A 568 -18.69 -12.50 -53.13
C GLY A 568 -18.09 -13.41 -54.21
N ALA A 569 -16.99 -12.97 -54.84
CA ALA A 569 -16.28 -13.74 -55.85
C ALA A 569 -15.24 -14.69 -55.23
N LEU A 570 -15.19 -15.93 -55.73
CA LEU A 570 -14.09 -16.86 -55.47
C LEU A 570 -13.15 -16.89 -56.67
N VAL A 571 -11.89 -16.50 -56.45
CA VAL A 571 -10.82 -16.62 -57.44
C VAL A 571 -9.73 -17.51 -56.85
N GLU A 572 -9.47 -18.63 -57.51
CA GLU A 572 -8.43 -19.57 -57.09
C GLU A 572 -7.43 -19.78 -58.23
N GLN A 573 -6.16 -19.51 -57.94
CA GLN A 573 -5.04 -19.71 -58.86
C GLN A 573 -4.08 -20.74 -58.28
N VAL A 574 -3.84 -21.81 -59.03
CA VAL A 574 -2.90 -22.88 -58.63
C VAL A 574 -1.77 -22.92 -59.64
N GLY A 575 -0.54 -22.61 -59.23
CA GLY A 575 0.65 -22.55 -60.11
C GLY A 575 1.29 -21.16 -60.18
N ASN A 576 2.17 -20.92 -61.17
CA ASN A 576 2.96 -19.68 -61.27
C ASN A 576 2.04 -18.44 -61.40
N PRO A 577 2.21 -17.41 -60.53
CA PRO A 577 1.36 -16.22 -60.49
C PRO A 577 1.32 -15.44 -61.82
N VAL A 578 2.46 -15.35 -62.52
CA VAL A 578 2.62 -14.48 -63.70
C VAL A 578 1.81 -14.96 -64.90
N THR A 579 1.80 -16.28 -65.15
CA THR A 579 1.07 -16.88 -66.26
C THR A 579 -0.46 -16.86 -66.10
N GLY A 580 -0.96 -16.90 -64.86
CA GLY A 580 -2.41 -16.95 -64.62
C GLY A 580 -3.10 -15.59 -64.71
N VAL A 581 -2.44 -14.50 -64.29
CA VAL A 581 -3.00 -13.14 -64.34
C VAL A 581 -3.24 -12.69 -65.79
N CYS A 582 -2.28 -12.93 -66.70
CA CYS A 582 -2.44 -12.63 -68.12
C CYS A 582 -3.58 -13.43 -68.77
N GLU A 583 -3.79 -14.68 -68.34
CA GLU A 583 -4.85 -15.52 -68.88
C GLU A 583 -6.26 -15.15 -68.38
N PHE A 584 -6.35 -14.58 -67.18
CA PHE A 584 -7.60 -14.18 -66.54
C PHE A 584 -8.09 -12.81 -67.01
N ALA A 585 -7.18 -11.85 -67.20
CA ALA A 585 -7.49 -10.55 -67.80
C ALA A 585 -8.10 -10.70 -69.21
N VAL A 586 -7.63 -11.69 -69.97
CA VAL A 586 -8.17 -12.03 -71.29
C VAL A 586 -9.56 -12.68 -71.20
N ALA A 587 -9.87 -13.44 -70.15
CA ALA A 587 -11.19 -14.08 -69.99
C ALA A 587 -12.28 -13.08 -69.54
N ALA A 588 -11.95 -12.18 -68.59
CA ALA A 588 -12.87 -11.16 -68.11
C ALA A 588 -13.21 -10.09 -69.18
N ALA A 589 -12.25 -9.75 -70.05
CA ALA A 589 -12.47 -8.78 -71.12
C ALA A 589 -13.35 -9.30 -72.28
N ILE A 590 -13.56 -10.62 -72.40
CA ILE A 590 -14.26 -11.23 -73.54
C ILE A 590 -15.77 -11.46 -73.27
N GLU A 591 -16.24 -11.38 -72.03
CA GLU A 591 -17.58 -11.90 -71.67
C GLU A 591 -18.72 -10.87 -71.53
N GLY A 592 -18.45 -9.57 -71.68
CA GLY A 592 -19.45 -8.53 -72.01
C GLY A 592 -20.90 -8.75 -71.57
N SER A 593 -21.18 -9.01 -70.28
CA SER A 593 -22.55 -9.16 -69.78
C SER A 593 -22.92 -8.01 -68.83
N SER A 594 -23.76 -7.12 -69.35
CA SER A 594 -24.47 -6.06 -68.64
C SER A 594 -25.70 -6.60 -67.92
N ALA A 595 -25.59 -6.98 -66.64
CA ALA A 595 -26.74 -7.06 -65.72
C ALA A 595 -26.31 -7.46 -64.30
N ILE A 596 -26.07 -6.49 -63.39
CA ILE A 596 -26.53 -6.49 -61.98
C ILE A 596 -26.59 -5.01 -61.52
N PRO A 597 -27.77 -4.42 -61.30
CA PRO A 597 -27.89 -3.19 -60.52
C PRO A 597 -27.87 -3.54 -59.02
N PHE A 598 -27.26 -2.68 -58.21
CA PHE A 598 -27.24 -2.68 -56.74
C PHE A 598 -26.00 -3.25 -56.02
N VAL A 599 -24.83 -2.59 -56.13
CA VAL A 599 -23.80 -2.53 -55.07
C VAL A 599 -23.06 -1.18 -55.17
N GLY A 600 -23.48 -0.20 -54.35
CA GLY A 600 -23.00 1.19 -54.38
C GLY A 600 -21.79 1.58 -53.53
N PRO A 601 -21.26 0.80 -52.56
CA PRO A 601 -20.10 1.30 -51.80
C PRO A 601 -18.90 0.35 -51.53
N PHE A 602 -18.69 -0.73 -52.30
CA PHE A 602 -17.52 -1.63 -52.06
C PHE A 602 -16.57 -1.84 -53.26
N LEU A 603 -16.58 -0.95 -54.25
CA LEU A 603 -15.61 -0.96 -55.36
C LEU A 603 -14.93 0.41 -55.49
N SER A 604 -13.88 0.64 -54.71
CA SER A 604 -13.00 1.82 -54.89
C SER A 604 -11.54 1.58 -54.49
N PRO A 605 -10.97 0.40 -54.80
CA PRO A 605 -9.61 0.46 -55.37
C PRO A 605 -9.36 -0.46 -56.59
N ALA A 606 -10.29 -1.36 -56.95
CA ALA A 606 -10.05 -2.34 -58.02
C ALA A 606 -10.49 -1.89 -59.43
N ALA A 607 -11.37 -0.88 -59.54
CA ALA A 607 -11.92 -0.45 -60.82
C ALA A 607 -10.97 0.43 -61.67
N ASP A 608 -10.05 1.17 -61.04
CA ASP A 608 -9.14 2.08 -61.76
C ASP A 608 -7.87 1.40 -62.30
N ILE A 609 -7.48 0.26 -61.70
CA ILE A 609 -6.36 -0.56 -62.19
C ILE A 609 -6.76 -1.25 -63.50
N GLY A 610 -8.00 -1.74 -63.59
CA GLY A 610 -8.51 -2.39 -64.80
C GLY A 610 -8.58 -1.44 -66.00
N LYS A 611 -9.00 -0.19 -65.77
CA LYS A 611 -9.10 0.82 -66.83
C LYS A 611 -7.74 1.33 -67.31
N SER A 612 -6.80 1.59 -66.39
CA SER A 612 -5.44 2.05 -66.74
C SER A 612 -4.59 0.98 -67.43
N VAL A 613 -4.73 -0.29 -67.04
CA VAL A 613 -4.08 -1.42 -67.71
C VAL A 613 -4.71 -1.70 -69.08
N TYR A 614 -6.03 -1.49 -69.21
CA TYR A 614 -6.75 -1.61 -70.48
C TYR A 614 -6.39 -0.48 -71.47
N ASP A 615 -6.34 0.77 -71.02
CA ASP A 615 -5.94 1.92 -71.84
C ASP A 615 -4.46 1.84 -72.23
N GLY A 616 -3.57 1.40 -71.32
CA GLY A 616 -2.16 1.16 -71.60
C GLY A 616 -1.93 -0.01 -72.59
N TYR A 617 -2.73 -1.07 -72.51
CA TYR A 617 -2.69 -2.17 -73.47
C TYR A 617 -3.22 -1.74 -74.85
N ARG A 618 -4.24 -0.88 -74.89
CA ARG A 618 -4.82 -0.33 -76.13
C ARG A 618 -3.82 0.54 -76.90
N ASP A 619 -2.98 1.29 -76.19
CA ASP A 619 -2.04 2.22 -76.79
C ASP A 619 -0.68 1.58 -77.16
N ASN A 620 -0.21 0.53 -76.48
CA ASN A 620 1.12 -0.07 -76.74
C ASN A 620 1.27 -1.58 -76.50
N LYS A 621 0.19 -2.36 -76.48
CA LYS A 621 0.20 -3.83 -76.23
C LYS A 621 0.94 -4.18 -74.93
N GLU A 622 1.66 -5.31 -74.86
CA GLU A 622 2.26 -5.86 -73.63
C GLU A 622 3.19 -4.90 -72.87
N GLN A 623 3.92 -4.02 -73.56
CA GLN A 623 4.80 -3.04 -72.91
C GLN A 623 4.03 -1.87 -72.28
N GLY A 624 2.89 -1.48 -72.85
CA GLY A 624 2.04 -0.42 -72.29
C GLY A 624 1.27 -0.85 -71.03
N ALA A 625 0.92 -2.13 -70.93
CA ALA A 625 0.33 -2.72 -69.72
C ALA A 625 1.32 -2.78 -68.55
N LEU A 626 2.60 -3.06 -68.84
CA LEU A 626 3.69 -3.08 -67.84
C LEU A 626 4.01 -1.68 -67.30
N LEU A 627 3.98 -0.66 -68.16
CA LEU A 627 4.26 0.73 -67.80
C LEU A 627 3.12 1.37 -66.97
N ALA A 628 1.87 0.97 -67.21
CA ALA A 628 0.72 1.38 -66.41
C ALA A 628 0.75 0.77 -64.99
N LEU A 629 1.27 -0.45 -64.86
CA LEU A 629 1.56 -1.12 -63.59
C LEU A 629 2.70 -0.46 -62.80
N ALA A 630 3.71 0.10 -63.49
CA ALA A 630 4.79 0.86 -62.84
C ALA A 630 4.36 2.26 -62.35
N ARG A 631 3.30 2.84 -62.93
CA ARG A 631 2.79 4.19 -62.57
C ARG A 631 1.69 4.18 -61.51
N SER A 632 1.08 3.04 -61.19
CA SER A 632 -0.08 2.93 -60.28
C SER A 632 0.26 2.96 -58.77
N GLY A 633 1.51 3.27 -58.41
CA GLY A 633 1.83 3.80 -57.07
C GLY A 633 1.74 2.84 -55.89
N VAL A 634 1.85 1.51 -56.07
CA VAL A 634 2.05 0.59 -54.94
C VAL A 634 3.55 0.37 -54.71
N SER A 635 4.20 1.37 -54.12
CA SER A 635 5.49 1.24 -53.46
C SER A 635 5.25 0.97 -51.97
N LEU A 636 5.28 -0.30 -51.54
CA LEU A 636 5.41 -0.62 -50.12
C LEU A 636 6.89 -0.51 -49.73
N GLY A 637 7.28 0.69 -49.31
CA GLY A 637 8.23 0.91 -48.21
C GLY A 637 9.68 0.45 -48.39
N VAL A 638 10.36 0.88 -49.45
CA VAL A 638 11.83 1.01 -49.43
C VAL A 638 12.16 2.49 -49.56
N GLY A 639 12.08 3.22 -48.44
CA GLY A 639 12.18 4.68 -48.46
C GLY A 639 12.24 5.36 -47.10
N LYS A 640 12.78 4.70 -46.07
CA LYS A 640 13.16 5.37 -44.82
C LYS A 640 14.57 5.01 -44.43
N LEU A 641 15.54 5.42 -45.24
CA LEU A 641 16.93 5.74 -44.85
C LEU A 641 17.52 6.65 -45.95
N PRO A 642 18.18 7.76 -45.60
CA PRO A 642 18.70 8.71 -46.60
C PRO A 642 19.85 8.07 -47.42
N GLY A 643 19.82 8.19 -48.75
CA GLY A 643 20.90 7.76 -49.66
C GLY A 643 20.64 6.54 -50.57
N GLY A 644 19.40 6.03 -50.63
CA GLY A 644 19.04 4.81 -51.37
C GLY A 644 19.12 4.88 -52.91
N ASP A 645 19.08 6.07 -53.51
CA ASP A 645 19.00 6.21 -54.97
C ASP A 645 20.34 5.92 -55.69
N ALA A 646 21.46 5.96 -54.97
CA ALA A 646 22.79 5.68 -55.53
C ALA A 646 23.16 4.18 -55.59
N ILE A 647 22.52 3.35 -54.76
CA ILE A 647 22.82 1.89 -54.68
C ILE A 647 21.96 1.09 -55.65
N VAL A 648 20.72 1.54 -55.91
CA VAL A 648 19.83 0.91 -56.90
C VAL A 648 20.32 1.15 -58.33
N ALA A 649 20.86 2.34 -58.63
CA ALA A 649 21.46 2.63 -59.92
C ALA A 649 22.76 1.82 -60.20
N ALA A 650 23.50 1.44 -59.15
CA ALA A 650 24.71 0.61 -59.26
C ALA A 650 24.38 -0.89 -59.45
N ALA A 651 23.23 -1.36 -58.98
CA ALA A 651 22.80 -2.75 -59.11
C ALA A 651 22.15 -3.06 -60.47
N ASP A 652 21.43 -2.09 -61.06
CA ASP A 652 20.88 -2.22 -62.43
C ASP A 652 21.97 -2.12 -63.50
N ALA A 653 23.03 -1.33 -63.27
CA ALA A 653 24.20 -1.30 -64.16
C ALA A 653 25.04 -2.59 -64.12
N ALA A 654 24.87 -3.42 -63.09
CA ALA A 654 25.62 -4.68 -62.87
C ALA A 654 24.84 -5.96 -63.21
N GLY A 655 23.57 -5.87 -63.64
CA GLY A 655 22.81 -7.02 -64.14
C GLY A 655 22.50 -8.11 -63.11
N LEU A 656 22.36 -7.77 -61.82
CA LEU A 656 22.16 -8.72 -60.71
C LEU A 656 20.74 -8.73 -60.12
N THR A 657 19.69 -8.43 -60.91
CA THR A 657 18.31 -8.71 -60.49
C THR A 657 17.86 -10.08 -61.01
N PRO A 658 17.35 -10.96 -60.12
CA PRO A 658 17.16 -12.37 -60.44
C PRO A 658 15.96 -12.55 -61.37
N TRP A 659 16.08 -13.54 -62.26
CA TRP A 659 15.07 -14.05 -63.20
C TRP A 659 15.01 -13.42 -64.60
N SER A 660 16.16 -13.34 -65.28
CA SER A 660 16.24 -13.57 -66.74
C SER A 660 16.77 -14.99 -67.04
N GLU A 661 16.23 -15.63 -68.08
CA GLU A 661 16.21 -17.07 -68.32
C GLU A 661 17.49 -17.72 -68.92
N ARG A 662 17.64 -19.03 -68.64
CA ARG A 662 18.20 -20.15 -69.47
C ARG A 662 19.54 -20.77 -69.01
N ALA A 663 19.47 -22.02 -68.53
CA ALA A 663 20.09 -23.21 -69.15
C ALA A 663 20.11 -24.42 -68.19
N LEU A 664 19.26 -25.42 -68.46
CA LEU A 664 19.62 -26.84 -68.69
C LEU A 664 20.84 -27.43 -67.94
N GLN A 665 20.63 -28.41 -67.03
CA GLN A 665 20.87 -29.85 -67.28
C GLN A 665 20.93 -30.71 -65.99
N ALA A 666 20.46 -31.95 -66.14
CA ALA A 666 20.33 -32.99 -65.13
C ALA A 666 21.65 -33.72 -64.82
N LYS A 667 21.79 -34.26 -63.59
CA LYS A 667 22.09 -35.69 -63.27
C LYS A 667 22.62 -35.86 -61.84
N GLY A 668 22.13 -36.90 -61.15
CA GLY A 668 23.04 -37.87 -60.52
C GLY A 668 23.16 -37.91 -58.99
N ALA A 669 22.40 -38.84 -58.39
CA ALA A 669 22.83 -39.87 -57.43
C ALA A 669 23.43 -39.53 -56.03
N ALA A 670 22.67 -40.01 -55.02
CA ALA A 670 23.06 -41.00 -53.99
C ALA A 670 23.55 -40.57 -52.57
N ALA A 671 22.81 -41.13 -51.59
CA ALA A 671 23.20 -41.67 -50.27
C ALA A 671 23.59 -40.68 -49.14
N ALA A 672 23.33 -40.93 -47.84
CA ALA A 672 22.55 -41.91 -47.08
C ALA A 672 22.57 -41.53 -45.57
N GLY A 673 21.58 -42.03 -44.80
CA GLY A 673 21.63 -42.26 -43.34
C GLY A 673 20.87 -41.24 -42.47
N GLY A 674 19.98 -41.60 -41.55
CA GLY A 674 19.51 -42.88 -41.03
C GLY A 674 18.91 -42.71 -39.61
N GLY A 675 17.85 -43.49 -39.29
CA GLY A 675 17.21 -43.70 -37.96
C GLY A 675 16.17 -42.65 -37.54
N GLY A 676 14.85 -42.92 -37.39
CA GLY A 676 14.09 -44.07 -36.86
C GLY A 676 13.59 -43.66 -35.45
N SER A 677 12.32 -43.57 -35.05
CA SER A 677 11.12 -44.46 -35.10
C SER A 677 9.87 -43.60 -34.79
N GLY A 678 8.60 -43.86 -35.12
CA GLY A 678 7.88 -45.08 -35.48
C GLY A 678 6.52 -45.07 -34.75
N ALA A 679 5.44 -44.68 -35.44
CA ALA A 679 4.06 -45.03 -35.09
C ALA A 679 3.23 -45.08 -36.39
N ALA A 680 2.51 -46.18 -36.56
CA ALA A 680 1.92 -46.64 -37.81
C ALA A 680 0.40 -46.40 -37.91
N ALA A 681 -0.09 -46.54 -39.15
CA ALA A 681 -1.49 -46.62 -39.63
C ALA A 681 -2.16 -45.26 -39.97
N GLN A 682 -2.84 -45.07 -41.11
CA GLN A 682 -3.23 -45.99 -42.18
C GLN A 682 -3.59 -45.19 -43.47
N GLY A 683 -3.11 -45.69 -44.61
CA GLY A 683 -3.57 -45.52 -45.99
C GLY A 683 -4.44 -44.32 -46.41
N ALA A 684 -3.79 -43.30 -46.99
CA ALA A 684 -4.24 -42.71 -48.25
C ALA A 684 -3.00 -42.29 -49.05
N SER A 685 -2.69 -43.03 -50.12
CA SER A 685 -1.59 -42.70 -51.03
C SER A 685 -1.93 -41.44 -51.82
N GLY A 686 -1.72 -40.27 -51.21
CA GLY A 686 -1.70 -38.99 -51.89
C GLY A 686 -0.42 -38.89 -52.71
N VAL A 687 -0.45 -39.37 -53.96
CA VAL A 687 0.59 -39.06 -54.94
C VAL A 687 0.72 -37.54 -54.99
N ALA A 688 1.86 -37.02 -54.53
CA ALA A 688 2.20 -35.61 -54.67
C ALA A 688 2.13 -35.26 -56.16
N ILE A 689 1.21 -34.36 -56.50
CA ILE A 689 1.06 -33.89 -57.88
C ILE A 689 2.03 -32.73 -58.04
N GLY A 690 2.74 -32.68 -59.16
CA GLY A 690 3.66 -31.58 -59.47
C GLY A 690 2.96 -30.20 -59.42
N PRO A 691 3.74 -29.11 -59.37
CA PRO A 691 3.19 -27.75 -59.29
C PRO A 691 2.22 -27.45 -60.44
N GLY A 692 1.15 -26.72 -60.14
CA GLY A 692 0.19 -26.25 -61.14
C GLY A 692 -1.02 -27.16 -61.40
N HIS A 693 -1.21 -28.23 -60.64
CA HIS A 693 -2.39 -29.09 -60.72
C HIS A 693 -3.32 -28.88 -59.53
N ARG A 694 -4.64 -28.95 -59.76
CA ARG A 694 -5.66 -28.96 -58.71
C ARG A 694 -6.32 -30.33 -58.64
N LYS A 695 -6.33 -30.96 -57.48
CA LYS A 695 -7.06 -32.22 -57.25
C LYS A 695 -7.88 -32.12 -55.98
N THR A 696 -9.19 -32.29 -56.12
CA THR A 696 -10.13 -32.37 -55.01
C THR A 696 -10.63 -33.80 -54.93
N ILE A 697 -10.47 -34.45 -53.78
CA ILE A 697 -11.00 -35.79 -53.50
C ILE A 697 -11.94 -35.67 -52.30
N VAL A 698 -13.19 -36.06 -52.48
CA VAL A 698 -14.22 -36.07 -51.44
C VAL A 698 -14.69 -37.51 -51.23
N ASP A 699 -14.49 -38.02 -50.02
CA ASP A 699 -15.03 -39.31 -49.60
C ASP A 699 -16.42 -39.12 -48.98
N GLY A 700 -17.43 -38.93 -49.85
CA GLY A 700 -18.81 -38.63 -49.43
C GLY A 700 -19.56 -37.72 -50.40
N VAL A 701 -20.57 -37.01 -49.91
CA VAL A 701 -21.36 -36.04 -50.69
C VAL A 701 -20.60 -34.71 -50.79
N MET A 702 -20.53 -34.13 -51.99
CA MET A 702 -19.93 -32.82 -52.23
C MET A 702 -21.02 -31.79 -52.53
N PHE A 703 -21.07 -30.68 -51.79
CA PHE A 703 -21.86 -29.50 -52.14
C PHE A 703 -20.93 -28.28 -52.20
N GLU A 704 -20.96 -27.53 -53.30
CA GLU A 704 -20.20 -26.28 -53.48
C GLU A 704 -21.17 -25.16 -53.84
N GLY A 705 -21.26 -24.12 -53.01
CA GLY A 705 -22.19 -23.01 -53.18
C GLY A 705 -21.45 -21.67 -53.22
N ILE A 706 -21.55 -20.94 -54.34
CA ILE A 706 -20.86 -19.66 -54.57
C ILE A 706 -21.91 -18.61 -54.90
N GLY A 707 -21.95 -17.51 -54.15
CA GLY A 707 -23.01 -16.49 -54.30
C GLY A 707 -22.92 -15.67 -55.59
N ALA A 708 -21.72 -15.49 -56.15
CA ALA A 708 -21.47 -14.68 -57.35
C ALA A 708 -20.59 -15.43 -58.38
N LEU A 709 -19.46 -14.84 -58.79
CA LEU A 709 -18.54 -15.40 -59.79
C LEU A 709 -17.65 -16.50 -59.19
N CYS A 710 -17.52 -17.63 -59.89
CA CYS A 710 -16.49 -18.64 -59.65
C CYS A 710 -15.53 -18.68 -60.83
N ALA A 711 -14.24 -18.47 -60.60
CA ALA A 711 -13.27 -18.57 -61.67
C ALA A 711 -11.96 -19.22 -61.22
N MET A 712 -11.58 -20.28 -61.95
CA MET A 712 -10.44 -21.14 -61.63
C MET A 712 -9.51 -21.26 -62.83
N ALA A 713 -8.22 -21.05 -62.61
CA ALA A 713 -7.20 -21.18 -63.64
C ALA A 713 -5.98 -21.95 -63.13
N THR A 714 -5.59 -23.01 -63.84
CA THR A 714 -4.42 -23.82 -63.51
C THR A 714 -3.62 -24.17 -64.77
N PRO A 715 -2.27 -24.14 -64.77
CA PRO A 715 -1.47 -24.57 -65.92
C PRO A 715 -1.43 -26.11 -66.07
N GLY A 716 -1.86 -26.86 -65.06
CA GLY A 716 -1.96 -28.32 -65.06
C GLY A 716 -3.40 -28.83 -65.21
N SER A 717 -3.67 -30.02 -64.65
CA SER A 717 -4.99 -30.63 -64.67
C SER A 717 -5.82 -30.22 -63.45
N ILE A 718 -7.11 -29.97 -63.67
CA ILE A 718 -8.13 -29.90 -62.62
C ILE A 718 -8.86 -31.24 -62.57
N LYS A 719 -8.87 -31.87 -61.40
CA LYS A 719 -9.56 -33.13 -61.15
C LYS A 719 -10.44 -33.04 -59.91
N TRP A 720 -11.75 -33.13 -60.08
CA TRP A 720 -12.71 -33.36 -59.00
C TRP A 720 -13.06 -34.84 -58.95
N THR A 721 -12.99 -35.44 -57.77
CA THR A 721 -13.41 -36.82 -57.54
C THR A 721 -14.24 -36.86 -56.28
N SER A 722 -15.54 -37.13 -56.42
CA SER A 722 -16.45 -37.37 -55.31
C SER A 722 -16.90 -38.84 -55.36
N LEU A 723 -16.80 -39.55 -54.24
CA LEU A 723 -17.30 -40.93 -54.13
C LEU A 723 -18.82 -40.99 -53.92
N GLY A 724 -19.47 -39.92 -53.45
CA GLY A 724 -20.92 -39.80 -53.30
C GLY A 724 -21.58 -38.89 -54.34
N ALA A 725 -22.76 -38.37 -54.01
CA ALA A 725 -23.43 -37.35 -54.83
C ALA A 725 -22.64 -36.03 -54.84
N SER A 726 -22.77 -35.23 -55.89
CA SER A 726 -22.07 -33.96 -56.01
C SER A 726 -22.99 -32.89 -56.58
N SER A 727 -23.05 -31.73 -55.95
CA SER A 727 -23.80 -30.59 -56.46
C SER A 727 -22.99 -29.30 -56.38
N ILE A 728 -23.00 -28.53 -57.46
CA ILE A 728 -22.34 -27.23 -57.53
C ILE A 728 -23.40 -26.19 -57.85
N SER A 729 -23.51 -25.12 -57.07
CA SER A 729 -24.44 -24.01 -57.31
C SER A 729 -23.66 -22.70 -57.31
N VAL A 730 -23.69 -21.99 -58.43
CA VAL A 730 -23.00 -20.70 -58.62
C VAL A 730 -24.04 -19.64 -58.98
N GLY A 731 -24.17 -18.58 -58.17
CA GLY A 731 -25.13 -17.50 -58.43
C GLY A 731 -24.79 -16.66 -59.66
N GLY A 732 -23.51 -16.59 -60.04
CA GLY A 732 -22.98 -15.94 -61.24
C GLY A 732 -22.40 -16.91 -62.27
N SER A 733 -21.40 -16.47 -63.05
CA SER A 733 -20.74 -17.34 -64.03
C SER A 733 -19.68 -18.24 -63.37
N HIS A 734 -19.56 -19.46 -63.87
CA HIS A 734 -18.56 -20.44 -63.47
C HIS A 734 -17.57 -20.61 -64.64
N SER A 735 -16.39 -20.01 -64.51
CA SER A 735 -15.32 -20.06 -65.50
C SER A 735 -14.19 -20.98 -65.06
N THR A 736 -13.71 -21.85 -65.95
CA THR A 736 -12.62 -22.77 -65.65
C THR A 736 -11.65 -22.86 -66.82
N LYS A 737 -10.34 -22.69 -66.55
CA LYS A 737 -9.27 -22.83 -67.54
C LYS A 737 -8.18 -23.78 -67.05
N ALA A 738 -7.88 -24.83 -67.83
CA ALA A 738 -6.86 -25.83 -67.48
C ALA A 738 -6.27 -26.55 -68.69
N VAL A 739 -5.25 -27.40 -68.49
CA VAL A 739 -4.79 -28.34 -69.53
C VAL A 739 -5.77 -29.50 -69.70
N LYS A 740 -6.24 -30.05 -68.57
CA LYS A 740 -7.31 -31.07 -68.53
C LYS A 740 -8.30 -30.70 -67.44
N ILE A 741 -9.60 -30.78 -67.76
CA ILE A 741 -10.67 -30.65 -66.79
C ILE A 741 -11.34 -32.03 -66.69
N SER A 742 -11.32 -32.61 -65.49
CA SER A 742 -11.94 -33.93 -65.26
C SER A 742 -12.78 -33.91 -63.99
N ARG A 743 -13.98 -34.49 -64.07
CA ARG A 743 -14.84 -34.70 -62.90
C ARG A 743 -15.34 -36.13 -62.87
N THR A 744 -15.20 -36.76 -61.72
CA THR A 744 -15.71 -38.11 -61.44
C THR A 744 -16.64 -38.04 -60.23
N THR A 745 -17.88 -38.49 -60.39
CA THR A 745 -18.90 -38.49 -59.33
C THR A 745 -19.46 -39.90 -59.17
N GLY A 746 -19.37 -40.46 -57.95
CA GLY A 746 -19.85 -41.79 -57.61
C GLY A 746 -21.38 -41.88 -57.46
N GLY A 747 -22.07 -40.76 -57.27
CA GLY A 747 -23.54 -40.66 -57.19
C GLY A 747 -24.18 -39.78 -58.27
N ILE A 748 -25.24 -39.06 -57.90
CA ILE A 748 -25.92 -38.07 -58.74
C ILE A 748 -25.08 -36.79 -58.82
N SER A 749 -25.02 -36.16 -59.99
CA SER A 749 -24.40 -34.84 -60.19
C SER A 749 -25.48 -33.79 -60.46
N SER A 750 -25.47 -32.66 -59.76
CA SER A 750 -26.41 -31.54 -59.99
C SER A 750 -25.71 -30.20 -59.97
N ASP A 751 -25.55 -29.57 -61.13
CA ASP A 751 -24.87 -28.29 -61.27
C ASP A 751 -25.87 -27.19 -61.67
N THR A 752 -25.85 -26.06 -60.97
CA THR A 752 -26.63 -24.86 -61.31
C THR A 752 -25.70 -23.66 -61.42
N ALA A 753 -25.81 -22.86 -62.48
CA ALA A 753 -25.03 -21.62 -62.63
C ALA A 753 -25.78 -20.55 -63.44
N ALA A 754 -25.38 -19.27 -63.34
CA ALA A 754 -25.90 -18.25 -64.26
C ALA A 754 -25.31 -18.41 -65.67
N ALA A 755 -24.01 -18.70 -65.78
CA ALA A 755 -23.35 -19.08 -67.04
C ALA A 755 -22.20 -20.04 -66.73
N ILE A 756 -21.80 -20.90 -67.67
CA ILE A 756 -20.65 -21.80 -67.49
C ILE A 756 -19.72 -21.67 -68.69
N HIS A 757 -18.45 -21.36 -68.42
CA HIS A 757 -17.41 -21.17 -69.42
C HIS A 757 -16.21 -22.06 -69.10
N MET A 758 -16.06 -23.18 -69.81
CA MET A 758 -14.95 -24.12 -69.59
C MET A 758 -14.02 -24.11 -70.80
N LYS A 759 -12.72 -23.90 -70.58
CA LYS A 759 -11.68 -23.96 -71.60
C LYS A 759 -10.56 -24.92 -71.17
N ALA A 760 -10.44 -26.05 -71.85
CA ALA A 760 -9.32 -26.96 -71.65
C ALA A 760 -8.42 -27.03 -72.89
N ALA A 761 -7.10 -27.04 -72.69
CA ALA A 761 -6.16 -27.21 -73.79
C ALA A 761 -6.25 -28.60 -74.43
N GLN A 762 -6.55 -29.65 -73.64
CA GLN A 762 -6.62 -31.03 -74.11
C GLN A 762 -8.02 -31.63 -73.91
N VAL A 763 -8.39 -31.99 -72.68
CA VAL A 763 -9.59 -32.83 -72.45
C VAL A 763 -10.54 -32.16 -71.47
N ILE A 764 -11.84 -32.23 -71.77
CA ILE A 764 -12.93 -31.98 -70.80
C ILE A 764 -13.71 -33.29 -70.64
N GLY A 765 -13.64 -33.89 -69.46
CA GLY A 765 -14.29 -35.17 -69.17
C GLY A 765 -15.16 -35.10 -67.92
N ARG A 766 -16.42 -35.53 -68.03
CA ARG A 766 -17.31 -35.76 -66.88
C ARG A 766 -17.74 -37.23 -66.87
N THR A 767 -17.48 -37.94 -65.78
CA THR A 767 -17.90 -39.33 -65.56
C THR A 767 -18.73 -39.42 -64.29
N ILE A 768 -20.01 -39.74 -64.43
CA ILE A 768 -20.99 -39.74 -63.35
C ILE A 768 -21.66 -41.11 -63.33
N SER A 769 -21.65 -41.78 -62.18
CA SER A 769 -22.23 -43.11 -62.05
C SER A 769 -23.76 -43.09 -61.98
N GLY A 770 -24.36 -41.99 -61.46
CA GLY A 770 -25.81 -41.76 -61.43
C GLY A 770 -26.33 -40.83 -62.52
N ALA A 771 -27.44 -40.13 -62.23
CA ALA A 771 -27.99 -39.07 -63.09
C ALA A 771 -27.13 -37.80 -63.07
N ALA A 772 -27.13 -37.06 -64.17
CA ALA A 772 -26.37 -35.83 -64.36
C ALA A 772 -27.30 -34.70 -64.77
N ASN A 773 -27.45 -33.70 -63.91
CA ASN A 773 -28.24 -32.50 -64.14
C ASN A 773 -27.33 -31.28 -64.23
N LEU A 774 -27.47 -30.51 -65.30
CA LEU A 774 -26.76 -29.25 -65.52
C LEU A 774 -27.80 -28.20 -65.91
N SER A 775 -28.01 -27.21 -65.04
CA SER A 775 -28.95 -26.10 -65.25
C SER A 775 -28.18 -24.78 -65.31
N VAL A 776 -28.33 -24.07 -66.41
CA VAL A 776 -27.65 -22.79 -66.65
C VAL A 776 -28.68 -21.75 -67.06
N ALA A 777 -28.78 -20.63 -66.36
CA ALA A 777 -29.76 -19.60 -66.72
C ALA A 777 -29.40 -18.89 -68.05
N GLY A 778 -28.11 -18.73 -68.34
CA GLY A 778 -27.54 -18.08 -69.52
C GLY A 778 -26.84 -19.07 -70.46
N ALA A 779 -25.65 -18.71 -70.95
CA ALA A 779 -24.90 -19.52 -71.91
C ALA A 779 -24.03 -20.61 -71.25
N LEU A 780 -23.97 -21.78 -71.89
CA LEU A 780 -23.03 -22.86 -71.60
C LEU A 780 -22.03 -22.95 -72.74
N LYS A 781 -20.79 -22.48 -72.53
CA LYS A 781 -19.70 -22.58 -73.52
C LYS A 781 -18.60 -23.48 -72.98
N SER A 782 -18.31 -24.56 -73.68
CA SER A 782 -17.25 -25.48 -73.32
C SER A 782 -16.36 -25.79 -74.52
N LYS A 783 -15.07 -25.43 -74.43
CA LYS A 783 -14.08 -25.63 -75.49
C LYS A 783 -12.92 -26.51 -75.00
N ALA A 784 -12.82 -27.71 -75.55
CA ALA A 784 -11.66 -28.59 -75.41
C ALA A 784 -10.80 -28.50 -76.70
N GLY A 785 -9.47 -28.47 -76.57
CA GLY A 785 -8.57 -28.60 -77.73
C GLY A 785 -8.49 -30.02 -78.29
N GLY A 786 -8.84 -31.03 -77.48
CA GLY A 786 -8.99 -32.43 -77.83
C GLY A 786 -10.40 -32.93 -77.51
N GLU A 787 -10.54 -34.05 -76.80
CA GLU A 787 -11.85 -34.68 -76.58
C GLU A 787 -12.71 -33.97 -75.51
N HIS A 788 -14.01 -33.92 -75.79
CA HIS A 788 -15.06 -33.52 -74.85
C HIS A 788 -16.03 -34.68 -74.65
N HIS A 789 -16.13 -35.21 -73.44
CA HIS A 789 -17.05 -36.31 -73.15
C HIS A 789 -17.81 -36.14 -71.84
N ILE A 790 -19.09 -36.51 -71.89
CA ILE A 790 -19.97 -36.60 -70.72
C ILE A 790 -20.53 -38.02 -70.68
N LYS A 791 -20.17 -38.77 -69.63
CA LYS A 791 -20.65 -40.12 -69.34
C LYS A 791 -21.52 -40.07 -68.09
N ALA A 792 -22.77 -40.48 -68.22
CA ALA A 792 -23.72 -40.60 -67.11
C ALA A 792 -24.29 -42.03 -67.06
N GLY A 793 -24.31 -42.65 -65.88
CA GLY A 793 -24.92 -43.97 -65.70
C GLY A 793 -26.45 -43.94 -65.69
N GLY A 794 -27.05 -42.77 -65.43
CA GLY A 794 -28.50 -42.51 -65.53
C GLY A 794 -28.84 -41.42 -66.56
N ALA A 795 -29.94 -40.69 -66.32
CA ALA A 795 -30.40 -39.60 -67.20
C ALA A 795 -29.40 -38.43 -67.25
N LEU A 796 -29.22 -37.86 -68.44
CA LEU A 796 -28.43 -36.66 -68.67
C LEU A 796 -29.34 -35.51 -69.09
N THR A 797 -29.47 -34.52 -68.22
CA THR A 797 -30.27 -33.32 -68.44
C THR A 797 -29.37 -32.10 -68.53
N ILE A 798 -29.40 -31.40 -69.66
CA ILE A 798 -28.72 -30.12 -69.84
C ILE A 798 -29.79 -29.08 -70.19
N GLN A 799 -29.99 -28.11 -69.31
CA GLN A 799 -30.89 -26.98 -69.49
C GLN A 799 -30.07 -25.70 -69.54
N ALA A 800 -30.25 -24.91 -70.60
CA ALA A 800 -29.64 -23.61 -70.75
C ALA A 800 -30.71 -22.60 -71.19
N GLY A 801 -30.81 -21.45 -70.52
CA GLY A 801 -31.68 -20.36 -70.98
C GLY A 801 -31.09 -19.57 -72.16
N GLY A 802 -29.78 -19.70 -72.41
CA GLY A 802 -29.07 -19.17 -73.58
C GLY A 802 -28.60 -20.24 -74.56
N SER A 803 -27.47 -19.99 -75.24
CA SER A 803 -26.89 -20.95 -76.21
C SER A 803 -26.05 -22.03 -75.53
N ILE A 804 -26.13 -23.26 -76.06
CA ILE A 804 -25.23 -24.37 -75.73
C ILE A 804 -24.20 -24.50 -76.84
N GLU A 805 -22.92 -24.27 -76.52
CA GLU A 805 -21.80 -24.41 -77.43
C GLU A 805 -20.75 -25.39 -76.85
N LEU A 806 -20.66 -26.56 -77.46
CA LEU A 806 -19.64 -27.59 -77.13
C LEU A 806 -18.69 -27.76 -78.31
N LYS A 807 -17.40 -27.57 -78.06
CA LYS A 807 -16.31 -27.66 -79.05
C LYS A 807 -15.24 -28.63 -78.58
N GLY A 808 -14.84 -29.55 -79.45
CA GLY A 808 -13.77 -30.53 -79.24
C GLY A 808 -13.48 -31.30 -80.52
N SER A 809 -12.37 -32.05 -80.57
CA SER A 809 -12.08 -32.95 -81.70
C SER A 809 -13.14 -34.05 -81.80
N ASN A 810 -13.54 -34.62 -80.66
CA ASN A 810 -14.66 -35.53 -80.50
C ASN A 810 -15.59 -35.03 -79.38
N VAL A 811 -16.89 -34.92 -79.67
CA VAL A 811 -17.92 -34.68 -78.64
C VAL A 811 -18.71 -35.97 -78.45
N VAL A 812 -18.63 -36.56 -77.25
CA VAL A 812 -19.22 -37.87 -76.94
C VAL A 812 -20.19 -37.77 -75.77
N PHE A 813 -21.42 -38.22 -76.00
CA PHE A 813 -22.41 -38.45 -74.95
C PHE A 813 -22.61 -39.95 -74.77
N GLN A 814 -22.47 -40.43 -73.53
CA GLN A 814 -22.72 -41.81 -73.17
C GLN A 814 -23.68 -41.85 -71.98
N VAL A 815 -24.87 -42.41 -72.19
CA VAL A 815 -25.93 -42.51 -71.17
C VAL A 815 -26.32 -43.98 -70.96
N GLY A 816 -26.42 -44.41 -69.70
CA GLY A 816 -26.90 -45.75 -69.35
C GLY A 816 -28.42 -45.83 -69.48
N GLY A 817 -28.93 -46.48 -70.54
CA GLY A 817 -30.36 -46.79 -70.72
C GLY A 817 -31.35 -45.62 -70.67
N SER A 818 -30.88 -44.39 -70.75
CA SER A 818 -31.65 -43.17 -70.43
C SER A 818 -31.75 -42.21 -71.62
N ILE A 819 -32.64 -41.22 -71.51
CA ILE A 819 -32.91 -40.23 -72.56
C ILE A 819 -31.90 -39.08 -72.47
N VAL A 820 -31.41 -38.61 -73.62
CA VAL A 820 -30.76 -37.31 -73.78
C VAL A 820 -31.82 -36.32 -74.24
N ALA A 821 -32.26 -35.42 -73.37
CA ALA A 821 -33.26 -34.40 -73.71
C ALA A 821 -32.58 -33.05 -73.98
N VAL A 822 -32.94 -32.42 -75.11
CA VAL A 822 -32.47 -31.09 -75.50
C VAL A 822 -33.69 -30.20 -75.66
N HIS A 823 -33.79 -29.14 -74.85
CA HIS A 823 -34.92 -28.19 -74.88
C HIS A 823 -34.58 -26.94 -75.69
N GLY A 824 -35.62 -26.24 -76.19
CA GLY A 824 -35.63 -25.35 -77.38
C GLY A 824 -34.79 -24.06 -77.43
N GLY A 825 -33.64 -23.98 -76.76
CA GLY A 825 -32.63 -22.94 -76.98
C GLY A 825 -31.55 -23.45 -77.94
N GLY A 826 -31.40 -22.86 -79.12
CA GLY A 826 -30.57 -23.38 -80.22
C GLY A 826 -29.23 -24.01 -79.82
N VAL A 827 -28.99 -25.26 -80.26
CA VAL A 827 -27.79 -26.04 -79.95
C VAL A 827 -26.82 -26.01 -81.12
N THR A 828 -25.57 -25.65 -80.84
CA THR A 828 -24.47 -25.69 -81.83
C THR A 828 -23.40 -26.67 -81.37
N LEU A 829 -23.30 -27.80 -82.07
CA LEU A 829 -22.21 -28.77 -81.88
C LEU A 829 -21.17 -28.58 -82.99
N LYS A 830 -19.93 -28.24 -82.63
CA LYS A 830 -18.82 -28.07 -83.57
C LYS A 830 -17.69 -29.03 -83.23
N ALA A 831 -17.61 -30.14 -83.95
CA ALA A 831 -16.59 -31.17 -83.80
C ALA A 831 -16.31 -31.86 -85.13
N SER A 832 -15.13 -32.47 -85.28
CA SER A 832 -14.83 -33.33 -86.44
C SER A 832 -15.68 -34.61 -86.43
N LYS A 833 -16.14 -35.06 -85.26
CA LYS A 833 -17.07 -36.18 -85.09
C LYS A 833 -17.94 -35.96 -83.85
N VAL A 834 -19.25 -36.13 -84.02
CA VAL A 834 -20.24 -36.18 -82.93
C VAL A 834 -20.71 -37.62 -82.81
N VAL A 835 -20.62 -38.19 -81.60
CA VAL A 835 -21.04 -39.57 -81.33
C VAL A 835 -22.05 -39.57 -80.19
N VAL A 836 -23.26 -40.03 -80.48
CA VAL A 836 -24.29 -40.32 -79.48
C VAL A 836 -24.46 -41.83 -79.42
N ASN A 837 -23.95 -42.45 -78.37
CA ASN A 837 -24.06 -43.90 -78.19
C ASN A 837 -25.22 -44.19 -77.24
N GLY A 838 -26.34 -44.67 -77.78
CA GLY A 838 -27.50 -45.13 -77.03
C GLY A 838 -28.05 -46.43 -77.63
N LYS A 839 -28.51 -47.35 -76.78
CA LYS A 839 -29.29 -48.51 -77.22
C LYS A 839 -30.77 -48.08 -77.27
N ALA A 840 -31.22 -47.73 -78.49
CA ALA A 840 -32.61 -47.50 -78.95
C ALA A 840 -32.86 -46.09 -79.53
N VAL A 841 -33.32 -46.05 -80.78
CA VAL A 841 -33.83 -44.86 -81.49
C VAL A 841 -35.34 -45.03 -81.64
N GLN A 842 -36.14 -44.04 -81.24
CA GLN A 842 -37.53 -43.92 -81.65
C GLN A 842 -37.82 -42.48 -82.05
N SER A 843 -37.97 -42.23 -83.36
CA SER A 843 -38.62 -41.03 -83.88
C SER A 843 -40.08 -41.37 -84.18
N LYS A 844 -41.03 -40.65 -83.58
CA LYS A 844 -42.40 -40.56 -84.11
C LYS A 844 -42.81 -39.10 -84.17
N LYS A 845 -42.99 -38.61 -85.39
CA LYS A 845 -43.70 -37.38 -85.72
C LYS A 845 -44.98 -37.81 -86.44
N ALA A 846 -46.14 -37.45 -85.90
CA ALA A 846 -47.39 -37.46 -86.65
C ALA A 846 -48.11 -36.14 -86.33
N SER A 847 -48.21 -35.28 -87.35
CA SER A 847 -49.05 -34.10 -87.34
C SER A 847 -50.40 -34.44 -87.95
N THR A 848 -51.50 -34.00 -87.32
CA THR A 848 -52.70 -33.58 -88.05
C THR A 848 -53.43 -32.53 -87.21
N ARG A 849 -53.41 -31.30 -87.75
CA ARG A 849 -54.11 -30.04 -87.41
C ARG A 849 -54.02 -29.49 -85.99
#